data_AF-A0A0V0Y9Q1-F1
#
_entry.id   AF-A0A0V0Y9Q1-F1
#
_cell.length_a   1.000
_cell.length_b   1.000
_cell.length_c   1.000
_cell.angle_alpha   90.00
_cell.angle_beta   90.00
_cell.angle_gamma   90.00
#
_symmetry.space_group_name_H-M   'P 1'
#
loop_
_entity.id
_entity.type
_entity.pdbx_description
1 polymer ?
#
loop_
_entity_poly.entity_id
_entity_poly.type
_entity_poly.pdbx_seq_one_letter_code
_entity_poly.pdbx_strand_id
1 'polypeptide(L)'
;LFCFSFTMVSLPSLPVSVALSPRVYRILGCNSGSMTLQGTNTYLVGTGRKRVLIDTGEANNFAYLQYLSQTLSETGACICGVLCTHWHADHIGGVSNVARQYSVTNLMKFRRANPEENIKYEELGFEFVQEGQLITVEVIHTPGHADDHMSLQLLEENAIFSGDCILGDGSTTVFEDLDSYMKSLKKLQSLAPDLIYPGHGSPIHDAAKRIQQYIDHRQRRENQIFNVLSQSKLPLTPMDIVQKIYNETPAMLHRAASVNVLQHLEKLQKLGKTKRKDGKWKACKIKDFYHIRLAENFAISITAHSKFLGSYLVMSILHPQYVYKKNANERQVITDRQPKSNFIGQLNGRSVIINGKDSTVEHLWNCGCFGRPMFVYVELLFLRRLMTSGEFFSHCIASAADFVFRFAVYLHFRRRGWIVKPGLNYGVDYVVYPDAPSNVHSQFMVIIVPHWNGFQELPMTWRDAVSASRISCAVSKNVLLCGVKNFDGDFQKLTLDDLQQCPVQIVCLKQWFARRPFSDKKERKIRFKLAMPCRCLRWAFRIVNWEPSVTEWTRMLRCLQLDDLPRIRRQVFQEDIKATVAGGLMMRKAISVCTGLAWDEITLIRSSTGKPMLAENIQLGYQFSFNLSHHGDYVILATSSSSVCGVDVMKIEYPKLQMNLSEYFKMMSPQFADEEYAALNQQRTDSEKLELFYRYWCLKESYLKAVGFGIRCDLSQIHFIFNSLVVPVGQFEISTKLVFEETQHDEFVFEECHLDPCHAACVCYKDDLLEAECEQHRGKCIPFQLVTMDFVLQDAVPLHHEEAIPVPGLCKAVPISPLDFSYYLFNR
;
A
#
# COMPACT_ATOMS: atom_id res chain seq x y z
N LEU A 1 -13.53 9.95 -9.97
CA LEU A 1 -13.12 8.94 -8.97
C LEU A 1 -12.27 7.85 -9.61
N PHE A 2 -10.94 8.01 -9.70
CA PHE A 2 -10.04 7.03 -10.32
C PHE A 2 -8.59 7.17 -9.87
N CYS A 3 -7.82 6.09 -10.04
CA CYS A 3 -6.35 6.09 -10.06
C CYS A 3 -5.63 6.58 -8.79
N PHE A 4 -6.14 6.23 -7.62
CA PHE A 4 -5.30 6.05 -6.43
C PHE A 4 -4.74 4.62 -6.41
N SER A 5 -3.44 4.50 -6.70
CA SER A 5 -2.67 3.34 -6.27
C SER A 5 -2.48 3.45 -4.75
N PHE A 6 -3.11 2.57 -3.98
CA PHE A 6 -3.10 2.61 -2.51
C PHE A 6 -1.78 2.10 -1.87
N THR A 7 -0.65 2.48 -2.45
CA THR A 7 0.48 2.86 -1.60
C THR A 7 0.06 4.09 -0.80
N MET A 8 0.02 4.01 0.54
CA MET A 8 -0.12 5.18 1.40
C MET A 8 1.16 6.03 1.33
N VAL A 9 1.31 6.78 0.24
CA VAL A 9 2.23 7.90 0.18
C VAL A 9 1.65 8.97 1.11
N SER A 10 2.35 9.28 2.20
CA SER A 10 2.01 10.49 2.95
C SER A 10 2.19 11.67 2.02
N LEU A 11 1.10 12.36 1.67
CA LEU A 11 1.20 13.58 0.87
C LEU A 11 2.13 14.56 1.59
N PRO A 12 3.03 15.25 0.87
CA PRO A 12 3.88 16.27 1.47
C PRO A 12 3.01 17.40 2.02
N SER A 13 3.36 17.88 3.22
CA SER A 13 2.73 19.08 3.79
C SER A 13 3.12 20.29 2.95
N LEU A 14 2.12 21.06 2.52
CA LEU A 14 2.29 22.21 1.65
C LEU A 14 1.93 23.49 2.43
N PRO A 15 2.82 24.51 2.48
CA PRO A 15 2.49 25.80 3.09
C PRO A 15 1.29 26.46 2.41
N VAL A 16 0.39 27.05 3.21
CA VAL A 16 -0.90 27.60 2.76
C VAL A 16 -0.73 28.82 1.85
N SER A 17 0.27 29.66 2.10
CA SER A 17 0.77 30.64 1.13
C SER A 17 2.30 30.56 1.06
N VAL A 18 2.87 30.65 -0.14
CA VAL A 18 4.32 30.58 -0.37
C VAL A 18 4.71 31.21 -1.72
N ALA A 19 5.83 31.94 -1.73
CA ALA A 19 6.51 32.34 -2.96
C ALA A 19 7.26 31.14 -3.54
N LEU A 20 6.88 30.69 -4.74
CA LEU A 20 7.56 29.60 -5.47
C LEU A 20 8.64 30.14 -6.41
N SER A 21 8.49 31.38 -6.87
CA SER A 21 9.50 32.13 -7.63
C SER A 21 9.29 33.64 -7.42
N PRO A 22 10.17 34.52 -7.92
CA PRO A 22 9.95 35.96 -7.92
C PRO A 22 8.71 36.42 -8.70
N ARG A 23 8.12 35.55 -9.54
CA ARG A 23 6.91 35.79 -10.32
C ARG A 23 5.67 35.07 -9.80
N VAL A 24 5.84 33.97 -9.06
CA VAL A 24 4.75 33.02 -8.75
C VAL A 24 4.60 32.85 -7.25
N TYR A 25 3.48 33.32 -6.71
CA TYR A 25 3.00 33.01 -5.37
C TYR A 25 1.88 31.98 -5.47
N ARG A 26 1.90 30.95 -4.62
CA ARG A 26 0.83 29.95 -4.53
C ARG A 26 0.08 30.11 -3.22
N ILE A 27 -1.26 30.17 -3.30
CA ILE A 27 -2.17 30.13 -2.16
C ILE A 27 -3.02 28.86 -2.28
N LEU A 28 -3.12 28.07 -1.21
CA LEU A 28 -4.00 26.90 -1.18
C LEU A 28 -5.45 27.33 -0.94
N GLY A 29 -6.38 26.73 -1.68
CA GLY A 29 -7.83 26.93 -1.58
C GLY A 29 -8.48 26.46 -0.27
N CYS A 30 -7.69 26.03 0.72
CA CYS A 30 -8.14 25.54 2.04
C CYS A 30 -9.25 24.47 1.97
N ASN A 31 -9.16 23.58 0.97
CA ASN A 31 -10.18 22.61 0.59
C ASN A 31 -9.58 21.21 0.33
N SER A 32 -8.80 20.70 1.29
CA SER A 32 -8.13 19.39 1.17
C SER A 32 -9.13 18.23 1.09
N GLY A 33 -8.92 17.29 0.17
CA GLY A 33 -9.89 16.24 -0.14
C GLY A 33 -9.32 15.13 -1.02
N SER A 34 -10.16 14.13 -1.34
CA SER A 34 -9.75 12.95 -2.10
C SER A 34 -9.51 13.21 -3.60
N MET A 35 -10.06 14.30 -4.14
CA MET A 35 -9.77 14.77 -5.50
C MET A 35 -8.73 15.91 -5.46
N THR A 36 -8.94 16.88 -4.57
CA THR A 36 -8.14 18.11 -4.43
C THR A 36 -6.80 17.96 -3.71
N LEU A 37 -6.49 16.76 -3.19
CA LEU A 37 -5.28 16.46 -2.42
C LEU A 37 -5.12 17.40 -1.20
N GLN A 38 -4.04 18.19 -1.13
CA GLN A 38 -3.84 19.20 -0.09
C GLN A 38 -4.76 20.44 -0.24
N GLY A 39 -5.47 20.57 -1.35
CA GLY A 39 -6.32 21.70 -1.73
C GLY A 39 -6.02 22.21 -3.14
N THR A 40 -6.86 23.07 -3.69
CA THR A 40 -6.60 23.75 -4.98
C THR A 40 -5.39 24.67 -4.85
N ASN A 41 -4.42 24.54 -5.72
CA ASN A 41 -3.32 25.49 -5.84
C ASN A 41 -3.79 26.68 -6.69
N THR A 42 -4.12 27.81 -6.08
CA THR A 42 -4.32 29.06 -6.82
C THR A 42 -2.99 29.81 -6.92
N TYR A 43 -2.75 30.52 -8.02
CA TYR A 43 -1.47 31.15 -8.30
C TYR A 43 -1.62 32.64 -8.61
N LEU A 44 -0.96 33.50 -7.83
CA LEU A 44 -0.85 34.93 -8.07
C LEU A 44 0.45 35.20 -8.85
N VAL A 45 0.31 35.56 -10.13
CA VAL A 45 1.39 35.59 -11.13
C VAL A 45 1.71 37.00 -11.61
N GLY A 46 2.99 37.35 -11.58
CA GLY A 46 3.55 38.62 -12.06
C GLY A 46 4.55 39.21 -11.04
N THR A 47 5.47 40.06 -11.51
CA THR A 47 6.43 40.75 -10.63
C THR A 47 5.85 42.02 -10.01
N GLY A 48 5.14 42.83 -10.81
CA GLY A 48 4.65 44.15 -10.43
C GLY A 48 3.44 44.15 -9.50
N ARG A 49 2.86 45.35 -9.30
CA ARG A 49 1.69 45.56 -8.45
C ARG A 49 0.42 44.92 -9.01
N LYS A 50 0.19 44.99 -10.33
CA LYS A 50 -0.90 44.27 -11.00
C LYS A 50 -0.44 42.84 -11.29
N ARG A 51 -1.20 41.85 -10.83
CA ARG A 51 -0.92 40.41 -11.01
C ARG A 51 -2.18 39.66 -11.44
N VAL A 52 -2.01 38.60 -12.20
CA VAL A 52 -3.12 37.71 -12.61
C VAL A 52 -3.28 36.62 -11.55
N LEU A 53 -4.53 36.28 -11.20
CA LEU A 53 -4.83 35.11 -10.38
C LEU A 53 -5.22 33.94 -11.28
N ILE A 54 -4.59 32.78 -11.09
CA ILE A 54 -4.97 31.52 -11.76
C ILE A 54 -5.73 30.67 -10.74
N ASP A 55 -6.96 30.31 -11.11
CA ASP A 55 -7.96 29.59 -10.28
C ASP A 55 -8.34 30.26 -8.95
N THR A 56 -9.45 29.82 -8.36
CA THR A 56 -10.10 30.55 -7.25
C THR A 56 -10.55 29.69 -6.07
N GLY A 57 -10.30 28.38 -6.08
CA GLY A 57 -10.77 27.50 -5.02
C GLY A 57 -12.30 27.30 -5.04
N GLU A 58 -12.81 26.71 -3.95
CA GLU A 58 -14.24 26.45 -3.75
C GLU A 58 -15.05 27.69 -3.34
N ALA A 59 -16.33 27.67 -3.68
CA ALA A 59 -17.26 28.76 -3.40
C ALA A 59 -17.43 29.01 -1.89
N ASN A 60 -17.31 30.28 -1.49
CA ASN A 60 -17.47 30.74 -0.10
C ASN A 60 -16.45 30.18 0.92
N ASN A 61 -15.29 29.69 0.47
CA ASN A 61 -14.21 29.30 1.39
C ASN A 61 -13.56 30.53 2.04
N PHE A 62 -14.05 30.91 3.23
CA PHE A 62 -13.58 32.08 3.98
C PHE A 62 -12.09 32.01 4.36
N ALA A 63 -11.56 30.82 4.66
CA ALA A 63 -10.15 30.64 4.99
C ALA A 63 -9.25 30.98 3.80
N TYR A 64 -9.59 30.50 2.60
CA TYR A 64 -8.91 30.87 1.37
C TYR A 64 -8.93 32.39 1.13
N LEU A 65 -10.10 33.03 1.25
CA LEU A 65 -10.23 34.48 1.04
C LEU A 65 -9.40 35.29 2.04
N GLN A 66 -9.23 34.80 3.28
CA GLN A 66 -8.34 35.39 4.28
C GLN A 66 -6.86 35.28 3.86
N TYR A 67 -6.38 34.10 3.46
CA TYR A 67 -4.98 33.93 3.02
C TYR A 67 -4.67 34.64 1.71
N LEU A 68 -5.64 34.77 0.79
CA LEU A 68 -5.52 35.58 -0.41
C LEU A 68 -5.39 37.07 -0.05
N SER A 69 -6.23 37.59 0.86
CA SER A 69 -6.17 38.98 1.34
C SER A 69 -4.83 39.29 2.02
N GLN A 70 -4.35 38.36 2.87
CA GLN A 70 -3.03 38.44 3.50
C GLN A 70 -1.91 38.47 2.44
N THR A 71 -1.91 37.55 1.48
CA THR A 71 -0.85 37.45 0.45
C THR A 71 -0.82 38.68 -0.46
N LEU A 72 -1.99 39.25 -0.81
CA LEU A 72 -2.09 40.51 -1.55
C LEU A 72 -1.53 41.69 -0.74
N SER A 73 -1.80 41.72 0.57
CA SER A 73 -1.29 42.75 1.48
C SER A 73 0.23 42.67 1.65
N GLU A 74 0.78 41.47 1.87
CA GLU A 74 2.21 41.20 2.03
C GLU A 74 3.02 41.49 0.75
N THR A 75 2.45 41.20 -0.42
CA THR A 75 3.08 41.48 -1.73
C THR A 75 2.81 42.90 -2.25
N GLY A 76 1.93 43.66 -1.60
CA GLY A 76 1.42 44.96 -2.08
C GLY A 76 0.63 44.90 -3.39
N ALA A 77 0.25 43.69 -3.84
CA ALA A 77 -0.32 43.43 -5.15
C ALA A 77 -1.84 43.62 -5.20
N CYS A 78 -2.37 43.78 -6.41
CA CYS A 78 -3.79 43.72 -6.72
C CYS A 78 -4.05 42.79 -7.91
N ILE A 79 -5.17 42.07 -7.86
CA ILE A 79 -5.60 41.18 -8.93
C ILE A 79 -6.08 42.04 -10.10
N CYS A 80 -5.47 41.88 -11.29
CA CYS A 80 -5.88 42.59 -12.51
C CYS A 80 -6.67 41.72 -13.50
N GLY A 81 -6.84 40.44 -13.19
CA GLY A 81 -7.66 39.49 -13.92
C GLY A 81 -7.59 38.10 -13.29
N VAL A 82 -8.59 37.26 -13.57
CA VAL A 82 -8.66 35.87 -13.13
C VAL A 82 -8.69 34.95 -14.35
N LEU A 83 -7.79 33.96 -14.39
CA LEU A 83 -7.80 32.87 -15.38
C LEU A 83 -8.27 31.57 -14.70
N CYS A 84 -9.39 31.00 -15.17
CA CYS A 84 -9.93 29.75 -14.63
C CYS A 84 -9.60 28.57 -15.57
N THR A 85 -8.78 27.63 -15.12
CA THR A 85 -8.21 26.56 -15.96
C THR A 85 -9.25 25.67 -16.61
N HIS A 86 -10.38 25.40 -15.94
CA HIS A 86 -11.51 24.62 -16.46
C HIS A 86 -12.81 24.94 -15.70
N TRP A 87 -13.81 24.06 -15.73
CA TRP A 87 -15.13 24.32 -15.11
C TRP A 87 -15.36 23.81 -13.69
N HIS A 88 -14.53 22.92 -13.14
CA HIS A 88 -14.86 22.27 -11.86
C HIS A 88 -14.94 23.27 -10.69
N ALA A 89 -15.84 22.98 -9.75
CA ALA A 89 -16.30 23.92 -8.72
C ALA A 89 -15.22 24.33 -7.71
N ASP A 90 -14.16 23.54 -7.60
CA ASP A 90 -12.96 23.76 -6.80
C ASP A 90 -11.88 24.61 -7.52
N HIS A 91 -12.09 24.95 -8.80
CA HIS A 91 -11.30 25.92 -9.55
C HIS A 91 -12.08 27.22 -9.81
N ILE A 92 -13.38 27.14 -10.11
CA ILE A 92 -14.22 28.32 -10.42
C ILE A 92 -15.10 28.83 -9.27
N GLY A 93 -15.27 28.06 -8.20
CA GLY A 93 -16.28 28.36 -7.18
C GLY A 93 -16.05 29.70 -6.47
N GLY A 94 -14.79 30.03 -6.20
CA GLY A 94 -14.39 31.29 -5.58
C GLY A 94 -14.50 32.52 -6.48
N VAL A 95 -14.75 32.40 -7.79
CA VAL A 95 -14.78 33.54 -8.75
C VAL A 95 -15.73 34.64 -8.28
N SER A 96 -16.96 34.30 -7.91
CA SER A 96 -17.95 35.27 -7.43
C SER A 96 -17.55 35.97 -6.12
N ASN A 97 -16.76 35.30 -5.28
CA ASN A 97 -16.23 35.90 -4.05
C ASN A 97 -15.06 36.84 -4.38
N VAL A 98 -14.09 36.37 -5.18
CA VAL A 98 -12.89 37.14 -5.59
C VAL A 98 -13.25 38.38 -6.41
N ALA A 99 -14.09 38.22 -7.44
CA ALA A 99 -14.52 39.32 -8.32
C ALA A 99 -15.22 40.44 -7.54
N ARG A 100 -16.08 40.07 -6.58
CA ARG A 100 -16.79 41.02 -5.70
C ARG A 100 -15.86 41.67 -4.67
N GLN A 101 -15.00 40.89 -4.01
CA GLN A 101 -14.15 41.37 -2.92
C GLN A 101 -13.02 42.28 -3.40
N TYR A 102 -12.49 42.05 -4.60
CA TYR A 102 -11.34 42.77 -5.15
C TYR A 102 -11.68 43.59 -6.42
N SER A 103 -12.98 43.73 -6.73
CA SER A 103 -13.52 44.48 -7.88
C SER A 103 -12.90 44.08 -9.24
N VAL A 104 -12.72 42.78 -9.47
CA VAL A 104 -12.09 42.24 -10.69
C VAL A 104 -13.14 41.96 -11.75
N THR A 105 -13.07 42.70 -12.87
CA THR A 105 -13.97 42.53 -14.03
C THR A 105 -13.45 41.52 -15.06
N ASN A 106 -12.12 41.37 -15.17
CA ASN A 106 -11.49 40.61 -16.23
C ASN A 106 -11.42 39.12 -15.82
N LEU A 107 -12.51 38.39 -16.04
CA LEU A 107 -12.68 36.98 -15.67
C LEU A 107 -12.62 36.15 -16.95
N MET A 108 -11.68 35.20 -17.05
CA MET A 108 -11.26 34.64 -18.35
C MET A 108 -11.14 33.11 -18.32
N LYS A 109 -11.73 32.43 -19.32
CA LYS A 109 -11.62 30.97 -19.54
C LYS A 109 -11.98 30.54 -20.97
N PHE A 110 -11.84 29.26 -21.32
CA PHE A 110 -12.44 28.74 -22.56
C PHE A 110 -13.95 28.51 -22.41
N ARG A 111 -14.67 28.51 -23.54
CA ARG A 111 -16.10 28.18 -23.62
C ARG A 111 -16.26 26.65 -23.71
N ARG A 112 -17.05 26.05 -22.80
CA ARG A 112 -17.52 24.66 -22.96
C ARG A 112 -18.35 24.52 -24.23
N ALA A 113 -18.24 23.39 -24.92
CA ALA A 113 -19.13 23.02 -26.02
C ALA A 113 -20.53 22.67 -25.51
N ASN A 114 -20.61 22.04 -24.33
CA ASN A 114 -21.86 21.75 -23.62
C ASN A 114 -21.73 22.22 -22.15
N PRO A 115 -22.18 23.44 -21.79
CA PRO A 115 -22.24 23.87 -20.40
C PRO A 115 -23.29 23.05 -19.63
N GLU A 116 -23.04 22.78 -18.34
CA GLU A 116 -24.08 22.25 -17.46
C GLU A 116 -25.08 23.35 -17.08
N GLU A 117 -26.36 22.99 -16.90
CA GLU A 117 -27.45 23.94 -16.59
C GLU A 117 -27.18 24.81 -15.34
N ASN A 118 -26.36 24.30 -14.41
CA ASN A 118 -25.98 24.97 -13.18
C ASN A 118 -24.87 26.04 -13.36
N ILE A 119 -24.20 26.11 -14.52
CA ILE A 119 -22.99 26.92 -14.72
C ILE A 119 -23.26 28.03 -15.75
N LYS A 120 -23.83 29.12 -15.25
CA LYS A 120 -24.21 30.29 -16.05
C LYS A 120 -23.03 31.25 -16.26
N TYR A 121 -22.16 30.94 -17.22
CA TYR A 121 -20.97 31.75 -17.51
C TYR A 121 -21.26 33.23 -17.80
N GLU A 122 -22.38 33.50 -18.46
CA GLU A 122 -22.86 34.84 -18.79
C GLU A 122 -23.32 35.63 -17.55
N GLU A 123 -23.90 34.99 -16.52
CA GLU A 123 -24.23 35.66 -15.24
C GLU A 123 -22.98 35.90 -14.38
N LEU A 124 -21.89 35.17 -14.64
CA LEU A 124 -20.58 35.35 -13.98
C LEU A 124 -19.68 36.35 -14.71
N GLY A 125 -20.04 36.82 -15.91
CA GLY A 125 -19.30 37.84 -16.64
C GLY A 125 -17.98 37.37 -17.27
N PHE A 126 -17.88 36.09 -17.66
CA PHE A 126 -16.66 35.55 -18.28
C PHE A 126 -16.43 36.05 -19.72
N GLU A 127 -15.21 36.54 -19.99
CA GLU A 127 -14.63 36.67 -21.31
C GLU A 127 -13.99 35.35 -21.76
N PHE A 128 -14.04 35.07 -23.07
CA PHE A 128 -13.59 33.78 -23.62
C PHE A 128 -12.25 33.90 -24.35
N VAL A 129 -11.24 33.18 -23.84
CA VAL A 129 -9.86 33.22 -24.36
C VAL A 129 -9.64 32.30 -25.56
N GLN A 130 -8.54 32.53 -26.28
CA GLN A 130 -8.10 31.71 -27.41
C GLN A 130 -6.67 31.16 -27.20
N GLU A 131 -6.34 30.10 -27.93
CA GLU A 131 -4.98 29.55 -28.03
C GLU A 131 -3.96 30.63 -28.44
N GLY A 132 -2.81 30.68 -27.78
CA GLY A 132 -1.74 31.66 -28.05
C GLY A 132 -2.02 33.08 -27.53
N GLN A 133 -3.13 33.30 -26.82
CA GLN A 133 -3.41 34.60 -26.22
C GLN A 133 -2.49 34.85 -25.01
N LEU A 134 -1.72 35.95 -25.04
CA LEU A 134 -0.76 36.30 -24.00
C LEU A 134 -1.37 37.25 -22.96
N ILE A 135 -1.47 36.79 -21.71
CA ILE A 135 -2.15 37.47 -20.59
C ILE A 135 -1.26 37.41 -19.34
N THR A 136 -0.03 37.94 -19.43
CA THR A 136 1.12 37.64 -18.52
C THR A 136 1.65 36.20 -18.66
N VAL A 137 0.78 35.26 -19.00
CA VAL A 137 1.05 33.87 -19.38
C VAL A 137 0.38 33.57 -20.72
N GLU A 138 0.96 32.67 -21.52
CA GLU A 138 0.40 32.26 -22.81
C GLU A 138 -0.66 31.16 -22.62
N VAL A 139 -1.83 31.34 -23.24
CA VAL A 139 -2.98 30.43 -23.12
C VAL A 139 -2.82 29.22 -24.07
N ILE A 140 -2.83 28.01 -23.49
CA ILE A 140 -2.72 26.74 -24.23
C ILE A 140 -4.01 25.93 -24.01
N HIS A 141 -4.80 25.66 -25.05
CA HIS A 141 -5.93 24.74 -24.93
C HIS A 141 -5.40 23.31 -24.72
N THR A 142 -5.79 22.67 -23.63
CA THR A 142 -5.37 21.32 -23.23
C THR A 142 -6.57 20.43 -22.92
N PRO A 143 -7.53 20.30 -23.86
CA PRO A 143 -8.78 19.60 -23.62
C PRO A 143 -8.56 18.12 -23.32
N GLY A 144 -9.50 17.54 -22.61
CA GLY A 144 -9.56 16.12 -22.30
C GLY A 144 -9.80 15.85 -20.84
N HIS A 145 -9.17 16.60 -19.91
CA HIS A 145 -9.61 16.59 -18.51
C HIS A 145 -11.06 17.07 -18.44
N ALA A 146 -11.29 18.28 -18.95
CA ALA A 146 -12.57 18.77 -19.43
C ALA A 146 -12.43 19.29 -20.88
N ASP A 147 -13.54 19.57 -21.57
CA ASP A 147 -13.55 20.18 -22.91
C ASP A 147 -13.03 21.63 -22.95
N ASP A 148 -13.26 22.41 -21.89
CA ASP A 148 -12.77 23.79 -21.72
C ASP A 148 -11.40 23.89 -21.00
N HIS A 149 -10.73 22.76 -20.76
CA HIS A 149 -9.49 22.77 -19.98
C HIS A 149 -8.34 23.49 -20.71
N MET A 150 -7.68 24.42 -20.02
CA MET A 150 -6.46 25.09 -20.44
C MET A 150 -5.29 24.91 -19.47
N SER A 151 -4.10 24.98 -20.05
CA SER A 151 -2.84 25.17 -19.34
C SER A 151 -2.25 26.51 -19.75
N LEU A 152 -1.39 27.09 -18.92
CA LEU A 152 -0.86 28.45 -19.13
C LEU A 152 0.67 28.42 -19.03
N GLN A 153 1.39 28.98 -20.01
CA GLN A 153 2.85 29.00 -20.01
C GLN A 153 3.41 30.36 -19.56
N LEU A 154 4.25 30.34 -18.53
CA LEU A 154 5.07 31.47 -18.10
C LEU A 154 6.42 31.39 -18.82
N LEU A 155 6.55 32.17 -19.90
CA LEU A 155 7.69 32.10 -20.82
C LEU A 155 9.01 32.43 -20.12
N GLU A 156 9.03 33.38 -19.18
CA GLU A 156 10.25 33.81 -18.49
C GLU A 156 10.80 32.81 -17.45
N GLU A 157 10.06 31.74 -17.15
CA GLU A 157 10.48 30.68 -16.23
C GLU A 157 10.37 29.28 -16.88
N ASN A 158 10.08 29.22 -18.19
CA ASN A 158 9.74 28.02 -18.96
C ASN A 158 8.81 27.05 -18.19
N ALA A 159 7.83 27.63 -17.49
CA ALA A 159 6.99 26.94 -16.54
C ALA A 159 5.55 26.85 -17.04
N ILE A 160 4.87 25.74 -16.80
CA ILE A 160 3.48 25.54 -17.20
C ILE A 160 2.59 25.37 -15.97
N PHE A 161 1.59 26.24 -15.84
CA PHE A 161 0.43 25.99 -14.98
C PHE A 161 -0.44 24.95 -15.68
N SER A 162 -0.41 23.70 -15.22
CA SER A 162 -1.03 22.59 -15.96
C SER A 162 -2.52 22.42 -15.67
N GLY A 163 -3.07 23.17 -14.71
CA GLY A 163 -4.39 22.88 -14.13
C GLY A 163 -4.44 21.41 -13.71
N ASP A 164 -5.57 20.76 -13.99
CA ASP A 164 -5.79 19.37 -13.63
C ASP A 164 -5.40 18.36 -14.71
N CYS A 165 -4.85 18.83 -15.84
CA CYS A 165 -4.24 17.98 -16.86
C CYS A 165 -3.04 17.18 -16.31
N ILE A 166 -2.26 17.77 -15.40
CA ILE A 166 -1.13 17.12 -14.71
C ILE A 166 -1.14 17.54 -13.24
N LEU A 167 -1.18 16.55 -12.34
CA LEU A 167 -1.12 16.77 -10.88
C LEU A 167 0.31 16.63 -10.36
N GLY A 168 0.61 17.33 -9.27
CA GLY A 168 1.90 17.26 -8.59
C GLY A 168 2.15 15.88 -7.99
N ASP A 169 1.29 15.52 -7.04
CA ASP A 169 1.33 14.25 -6.33
C ASP A 169 0.40 13.19 -6.99
N GLY A 170 0.43 11.95 -6.51
CA GLY A 170 -0.41 10.85 -7.01
C GLY A 170 -0.02 10.28 -8.39
N SER A 171 -0.75 9.26 -8.84
CA SER A 171 -0.43 8.50 -10.06
C SER A 171 -0.86 9.17 -11.37
N THR A 172 -2.10 9.67 -11.47
CA THR A 172 -2.66 10.37 -12.64
C THR A 172 -4.07 10.93 -12.34
N THR A 173 -4.55 11.89 -13.14
CA THR A 173 -5.85 12.58 -13.00
C THR A 173 -7.06 11.80 -13.58
N VAL A 174 -8.26 12.40 -13.55
CA VAL A 174 -9.48 12.00 -14.27
C VAL A 174 -9.63 12.73 -15.61
N PHE A 175 -10.57 12.31 -16.47
CA PHE A 175 -10.84 12.98 -17.75
C PHE A 175 -12.23 12.69 -18.34
N GLU A 176 -12.72 13.64 -19.15
CA GLU A 176 -13.91 13.54 -20.02
C GLU A 176 -13.61 12.91 -21.40
N ASP A 177 -12.42 13.10 -21.99
CA ASP A 177 -12.00 12.45 -23.25
C ASP A 177 -10.51 12.10 -23.29
N LEU A 178 -10.21 10.79 -23.30
CA LEU A 178 -8.83 10.28 -23.32
C LEU A 178 -8.05 10.64 -24.60
N ASP A 179 -8.69 10.76 -25.77
CA ASP A 179 -7.98 11.01 -27.03
C ASP A 179 -7.51 12.46 -27.11
N SER A 180 -8.37 13.41 -26.72
CA SER A 180 -8.00 14.81 -26.49
C SER A 180 -6.92 14.90 -25.41
N TYR A 181 -7.11 14.25 -24.26
CA TYR A 181 -6.14 14.26 -23.15
C TYR A 181 -4.74 13.76 -23.57
N MET A 182 -4.67 12.69 -24.35
CA MET A 182 -3.40 12.15 -24.86
C MET A 182 -2.75 13.02 -25.96
N LYS A 183 -3.51 13.89 -26.64
CA LYS A 183 -2.96 14.93 -27.52
C LYS A 183 -2.43 16.10 -26.69
N SER A 184 -3.18 16.54 -25.68
CA SER A 184 -2.80 17.59 -24.74
C SER A 184 -1.49 17.26 -24.00
N LEU A 185 -1.34 16.04 -23.47
CA LEU A 185 -0.05 15.61 -22.87
C LEU A 185 1.12 15.66 -23.85
N LYS A 186 0.93 15.29 -25.13
CA LYS A 186 1.98 15.37 -26.15
C LYS A 186 2.31 16.80 -26.57
N LYS A 187 1.30 17.69 -26.60
CA LYS A 187 1.45 19.13 -26.85
C LYS A 187 2.30 19.76 -25.73
N LEU A 188 1.94 19.50 -24.48
CA LEU A 188 2.74 19.89 -23.30
C LEU A 188 4.16 19.29 -23.33
N GLN A 189 4.32 18.05 -23.80
CA GLN A 189 5.64 17.44 -23.99
C GLN A 189 6.48 18.17 -25.05
N SER A 190 5.88 18.61 -26.16
CA SER A 190 6.59 19.31 -27.24
C SER A 190 7.02 20.74 -26.89
N LEU A 191 6.43 21.34 -25.86
CA LEU A 191 6.87 22.64 -25.32
C LEU A 191 8.14 22.54 -24.47
N ALA A 192 8.56 21.33 -24.08
CA ALA A 192 9.73 21.06 -23.24
C ALA A 192 9.84 21.97 -21.99
N PRO A 193 8.79 22.06 -21.15
CA PRO A 193 8.83 22.87 -19.92
C PRO A 193 9.86 22.31 -18.93
N ASP A 194 10.52 23.20 -18.19
CA ASP A 194 11.43 22.84 -17.08
C ASP A 194 10.64 22.56 -15.79
N LEU A 195 9.52 23.27 -15.59
CA LEU A 195 8.74 23.26 -14.36
C LEU A 195 7.24 23.17 -14.65
N ILE A 196 6.49 22.42 -13.85
CA ILE A 196 5.02 22.43 -13.86
C ILE A 196 4.48 22.84 -12.49
N TYR A 197 3.52 23.77 -12.52
CA TYR A 197 2.71 24.25 -11.42
C TYR A 197 1.29 23.63 -11.53
N PRO A 198 0.98 22.55 -10.80
CA PRO A 198 -0.25 21.77 -11.01
C PRO A 198 -1.47 22.36 -10.30
N GLY A 199 -2.68 22.00 -10.74
CA GLY A 199 -3.93 22.34 -10.04
C GLY A 199 -3.99 21.82 -8.60
N HIS A 200 -3.44 20.63 -8.35
CA HIS A 200 -3.28 20.05 -7.02
C HIS A 200 -1.88 19.46 -6.79
N GLY A 201 -1.42 19.54 -5.53
CA GLY A 201 -0.17 18.91 -5.07
C GLY A 201 1.10 19.72 -5.34
N SER A 202 2.24 19.04 -5.25
CA SER A 202 3.57 19.66 -5.26
C SER A 202 4.04 20.16 -6.64
N PRO A 203 4.81 21.27 -6.73
CA PRO A 203 5.47 21.66 -7.98
C PRO A 203 6.40 20.56 -8.53
N ILE A 204 6.47 20.45 -9.87
CA ILE A 204 7.15 19.35 -10.56
C ILE A 204 8.40 19.88 -11.28
N HIS A 205 9.57 19.65 -10.67
CA HIS A 205 10.87 20.06 -11.22
C HIS A 205 11.50 19.07 -12.24
N ASP A 206 10.78 18.02 -12.60
CA ASP A 206 11.19 17.00 -13.60
C ASP A 206 10.01 16.77 -14.55
N ALA A 207 9.59 17.87 -15.20
CA ALA A 207 8.35 17.97 -15.96
C ALA A 207 8.30 16.98 -17.14
N ALA A 208 9.39 16.87 -17.91
CA ALA A 208 9.49 15.94 -19.04
C ALA A 208 9.22 14.47 -18.63
N LYS A 209 9.78 14.03 -17.50
CA LYS A 209 9.55 12.68 -16.96
C LYS A 209 8.14 12.52 -16.39
N ARG A 210 7.57 13.53 -15.73
CA ARG A 210 6.19 13.49 -15.21
C ARG A 210 5.17 13.35 -16.36
N ILE A 211 5.35 14.12 -17.43
CA ILE A 211 4.55 14.00 -18.66
C ILE A 211 4.71 12.59 -19.27
N GLN A 212 5.94 12.08 -19.40
CA GLN A 212 6.18 10.74 -19.94
C GLN A 212 5.56 9.64 -19.06
N GLN A 213 5.66 9.73 -17.72
CA GLN A 213 5.01 8.78 -16.80
C GLN A 213 3.50 8.71 -17.00
N TYR A 214 2.84 9.86 -17.21
CA TYR A 214 1.41 9.95 -17.50
C TYR A 214 1.08 9.28 -18.85
N ILE A 215 1.85 9.60 -19.90
CA ILE A 215 1.71 9.00 -21.23
C ILE A 215 1.88 7.46 -21.16
N ASP A 216 2.93 6.97 -20.51
CA ASP A 216 3.24 5.55 -20.35
C ASP A 216 2.17 4.81 -19.54
N HIS A 217 1.61 5.45 -18.50
CA HIS A 217 0.54 4.87 -17.69
C HIS A 217 -0.71 4.60 -18.54
N ARG A 218 -1.13 5.57 -19.36
CA ARG A 218 -2.30 5.42 -20.25
C ARG A 218 -2.03 4.45 -21.41
N GLN A 219 -0.84 4.49 -22.02
CA GLN A 219 -0.50 3.54 -23.08
C GLN A 219 -0.47 2.08 -22.59
N ARG A 220 0.07 1.82 -21.39
CA ARG A 220 0.02 0.49 -20.77
C ARG A 220 -1.41 -0.02 -20.60
N ARG A 221 -2.33 0.82 -20.10
CA ARG A 221 -3.74 0.46 -19.91
C ARG A 221 -4.48 0.25 -21.24
N GLU A 222 -4.21 1.08 -22.25
CA GLU A 222 -4.76 0.91 -23.61
C GLU A 222 -4.34 -0.42 -24.23
N ASN A 223 -3.05 -0.79 -24.11
CA ASN A 223 -2.53 -2.04 -24.63
C ASN A 223 -3.14 -3.26 -23.92
N GLN A 224 -3.33 -3.21 -22.59
CA GLN A 224 -4.04 -4.26 -21.85
C GLN A 224 -5.47 -4.44 -22.34
N ILE A 225 -6.21 -3.34 -22.53
CA ILE A 225 -7.61 -3.35 -23.00
C ILE A 225 -7.72 -3.90 -24.43
N PHE A 226 -6.83 -3.45 -25.33
CA PHE A 226 -6.80 -3.95 -26.70
C PHE A 226 -6.46 -5.45 -26.76
N ASN A 227 -5.51 -5.93 -25.94
CA ASN A 227 -5.16 -7.35 -25.87
C ASN A 227 -6.35 -8.22 -25.41
N VAL A 228 -7.09 -7.79 -24.38
CA VAL A 228 -8.30 -8.51 -23.90
C VAL A 228 -9.40 -8.57 -24.96
N LEU A 229 -9.58 -7.50 -25.75
CA LEU A 229 -10.51 -7.50 -26.88
C LEU A 229 -10.06 -8.42 -28.02
N SER A 230 -8.78 -8.37 -28.38
CA SER A 230 -8.21 -9.16 -29.49
C SER A 230 -8.21 -10.66 -29.22
N GLN A 231 -8.05 -11.06 -27.95
CA GLN A 231 -8.12 -12.46 -27.52
C GLN A 231 -9.55 -12.98 -27.40
N SER A 232 -10.58 -12.10 -27.40
CA SER A 232 -11.96 -12.54 -27.18
C SER A 232 -12.68 -12.93 -28.48
N LYS A 233 -13.24 -14.15 -28.49
CA LYS A 233 -14.11 -14.63 -29.56
C LYS A 233 -15.45 -13.88 -29.60
N LEU A 234 -15.96 -13.45 -28.44
CA LEU A 234 -17.23 -12.74 -28.28
C LEU A 234 -17.02 -11.23 -28.08
N PRO A 235 -18.00 -10.37 -28.43
CA PRO A 235 -18.00 -8.97 -28.00
C PRO A 235 -18.10 -8.87 -26.46
N LEU A 236 -17.36 -7.94 -25.86
CA LEU A 236 -17.26 -7.74 -24.41
C LEU A 236 -17.87 -6.40 -23.97
N THR A 237 -18.57 -6.36 -22.83
CA THR A 237 -18.90 -5.11 -22.15
C THR A 237 -17.63 -4.48 -21.52
N PRO A 238 -17.65 -3.18 -21.14
CA PRO A 238 -16.58 -2.61 -20.32
C PRO A 238 -16.35 -3.38 -19.01
N MET A 239 -17.40 -3.89 -18.35
CA MET A 239 -17.24 -4.69 -17.13
C MET A 239 -16.60 -6.06 -17.37
N ASP A 240 -16.89 -6.73 -18.49
CA ASP A 240 -16.24 -8.00 -18.85
C ASP A 240 -14.73 -7.81 -19.11
N ILE A 241 -14.29 -6.56 -19.34
CA ILE A 241 -12.89 -6.16 -19.52
C ILE A 241 -12.30 -5.73 -18.18
N VAL A 242 -13.07 -5.02 -17.32
CA VAL A 242 -12.69 -4.72 -15.93
C VAL A 242 -12.28 -5.99 -15.19
N GLN A 243 -13.14 -7.01 -15.19
CA GLN A 243 -12.90 -8.30 -14.52
C GLN A 243 -11.65 -9.04 -15.00
N LYS A 244 -11.05 -8.64 -16.14
CA LYS A 244 -9.86 -9.25 -16.74
C LYS A 244 -8.57 -8.44 -16.59
N ILE A 245 -8.65 -7.17 -16.16
CA ILE A 245 -7.47 -6.26 -16.05
C ILE A 245 -7.44 -5.49 -14.71
N TYR A 246 -8.47 -5.67 -13.89
CA TYR A 246 -8.62 -5.07 -12.56
C TYR A 246 -8.98 -6.16 -11.52
N ASN A 247 -8.47 -7.38 -11.73
CA ASN A 247 -8.64 -8.55 -10.86
C ASN A 247 -8.10 -8.31 -9.43
N GLU A 248 -7.05 -7.51 -9.28
CA GLU A 248 -6.46 -7.10 -8.00
C GLU A 248 -7.03 -5.78 -7.48
N THR A 249 -8.04 -5.21 -8.15
CA THR A 249 -8.70 -3.97 -7.71
C THR A 249 -9.96 -4.32 -6.92
N PRO A 250 -10.19 -3.72 -5.73
CA PRO A 250 -11.40 -3.97 -4.94
C PRO A 250 -12.71 -3.78 -5.72
N ALA A 251 -13.69 -4.64 -5.49
CA ALA A 251 -14.96 -4.66 -6.24
C ALA A 251 -15.73 -3.33 -6.21
N MET A 252 -15.66 -2.60 -5.09
CA MET A 252 -16.22 -1.24 -4.95
C MET A 252 -15.68 -0.25 -6.01
N LEU A 253 -14.45 -0.45 -6.48
CA LEU A 253 -13.80 0.35 -7.51
C LEU A 253 -14.03 -0.20 -8.93
N HIS A 254 -14.78 -1.30 -9.13
CA HIS A 254 -15.06 -1.83 -10.47
C HIS A 254 -16.04 -0.97 -11.27
N ARG A 255 -17.03 -0.35 -10.60
CA ARG A 255 -17.90 0.65 -11.23
C ARG A 255 -17.11 1.85 -11.74
N ALA A 256 -16.11 2.29 -10.98
CA ALA A 256 -15.11 3.22 -11.49
C ALA A 256 -14.38 2.59 -12.67
N ALA A 257 -13.69 1.46 -12.51
CA ALA A 257 -12.89 0.78 -13.56
C ALA A 257 -13.57 0.72 -14.96
N SER A 258 -14.89 0.49 -15.00
CA SER A 258 -15.72 0.50 -16.22
C SER A 258 -15.64 1.84 -16.98
N VAL A 259 -15.76 2.96 -16.26
CA VAL A 259 -15.35 4.35 -16.56
C VAL A 259 -14.17 4.49 -17.54
N ASN A 260 -12.97 4.28 -17.02
CA ASN A 260 -11.72 4.40 -17.78
C ASN A 260 -11.61 3.36 -18.91
N VAL A 261 -12.16 2.16 -18.74
CA VAL A 261 -12.19 1.15 -19.80
C VAL A 261 -13.01 1.65 -21.00
N LEU A 262 -14.18 2.26 -20.77
CA LEU A 262 -15.01 2.86 -21.83
C LEU A 262 -14.25 3.95 -22.61
N GLN A 263 -13.58 4.85 -21.90
CA GLN A 263 -12.74 5.90 -22.47
C GLN A 263 -11.62 5.37 -23.38
N HIS A 264 -10.91 4.32 -22.93
CA HIS A 264 -9.92 3.63 -23.77
C HIS A 264 -10.55 2.96 -25.01
N LEU A 265 -11.74 2.38 -24.88
CA LEU A 265 -12.46 1.72 -25.97
C LEU A 265 -12.92 2.72 -27.05
N GLU A 266 -13.41 3.89 -26.64
CA GLU A 266 -13.86 4.95 -27.54
C GLU A 266 -12.69 5.61 -28.28
N LYS A 267 -11.56 5.85 -27.60
CA LYS A 267 -10.31 6.24 -28.28
C LYS A 267 -9.83 5.18 -29.29
N LEU A 268 -9.88 3.89 -28.95
CA LEU A 268 -9.54 2.82 -29.88
C LEU A 268 -10.51 2.75 -31.09
N GLN A 269 -11.76 3.20 -30.93
CA GLN A 269 -12.74 3.27 -32.01
C GLN A 269 -12.48 4.45 -32.95
N LYS A 270 -12.11 5.63 -32.42
CA LYS A 270 -11.63 6.77 -33.23
C LYS A 270 -10.43 6.37 -34.10
N LEU A 271 -9.57 5.47 -33.59
CA LEU A 271 -8.42 4.89 -34.30
C LEU A 271 -8.77 3.67 -35.20
N GLY A 272 -10.06 3.33 -35.36
CA GLY A 272 -10.52 2.20 -36.18
C GLY A 272 -10.16 0.80 -35.65
N LYS A 273 -9.53 0.71 -34.48
CA LYS A 273 -9.03 -0.54 -33.87
C LYS A 273 -10.13 -1.36 -33.19
N THR A 274 -11.24 -0.73 -32.79
CA THR A 274 -12.39 -1.39 -32.15
C THR A 274 -13.71 -1.00 -32.81
N LYS A 275 -14.74 -1.83 -32.60
CA LYS A 275 -16.14 -1.56 -32.97
C LYS A 275 -17.05 -1.83 -31.78
N ARG A 276 -18.05 -0.95 -31.61
CA ARG A 276 -19.15 -1.07 -30.64
C ARG A 276 -20.41 -1.58 -31.33
N LYS A 277 -21.11 -2.53 -30.71
CA LYS A 277 -22.48 -2.94 -31.06
C LYS A 277 -23.20 -3.44 -29.80
N ASP A 278 -24.45 -3.04 -29.60
CA ASP A 278 -25.32 -3.54 -28.51
C ASP A 278 -24.67 -3.44 -27.11
N GLY A 279 -24.02 -2.30 -26.82
CA GLY A 279 -23.26 -2.05 -25.58
C GLY A 279 -21.93 -2.81 -25.45
N LYS A 280 -21.60 -3.70 -26.39
CA LYS A 280 -20.43 -4.57 -26.37
C LYS A 280 -19.41 -4.18 -27.44
N TRP A 281 -18.17 -4.60 -27.22
CA TRP A 281 -16.99 -4.13 -27.92
C TRP A 281 -16.19 -5.30 -28.49
N LYS A 282 -15.61 -5.12 -29.68
CA LYS A 282 -14.73 -6.10 -30.30
C LYS A 282 -13.57 -5.43 -31.02
N ALA A 283 -12.40 -6.05 -31.01
CA ALA A 283 -11.29 -5.63 -31.85
C ALA A 283 -11.64 -5.79 -33.34
N CYS A 284 -11.27 -4.81 -34.15
CA CYS A 284 -11.29 -4.94 -35.60
C CYS A 284 -10.20 -5.91 -36.05
N LYS A 285 -10.56 -6.88 -36.91
CA LYS A 285 -9.54 -7.55 -37.71
C LYS A 285 -8.92 -6.51 -38.65
N ILE A 286 -7.62 -6.29 -38.51
CA ILE A 286 -6.83 -5.48 -39.43
C ILE A 286 -6.93 -6.16 -40.81
N LYS A 287 -7.33 -5.41 -41.85
CA LYS A 287 -7.26 -5.86 -43.24
C LYS A 287 -5.81 -5.82 -43.71
N ASP A 288 -5.47 -6.72 -44.61
CA ASP A 288 -4.13 -7.24 -44.79
C ASP A 288 -3.10 -6.20 -45.27
N PHE A 289 -2.09 -5.96 -44.43
CA PHE A 289 -0.75 -5.59 -44.88
C PHE A 289 0.13 -6.84 -44.74
N TYR A 290 0.76 -7.25 -45.84
CA TYR A 290 1.49 -8.52 -45.91
C TYR A 290 2.83 -8.45 -45.17
N HIS A 291 3.00 -9.28 -44.13
CA HIS A 291 4.30 -9.73 -43.66
C HIS A 291 4.32 -11.26 -43.56
N ILE A 292 5.46 -11.85 -43.94
CA ILE A 292 5.60 -13.29 -44.15
C ILE A 292 5.59 -14.03 -42.80
N ARG A 293 4.82 -15.12 -42.70
CA ARG A 293 4.81 -16.02 -41.55
C ARG A 293 5.98 -16.99 -41.58
N LEU A 294 6.63 -17.15 -40.43
CA LEU A 294 7.32 -18.38 -40.04
C LEU A 294 6.77 -18.84 -38.67
N ALA A 295 7.08 -20.07 -38.28
CA ALA A 295 6.38 -20.78 -37.20
C ALA A 295 6.71 -20.26 -35.78
N GLU A 296 5.95 -20.75 -34.80
CA GLU A 296 5.80 -20.13 -33.49
C GLU A 296 7.03 -20.29 -32.55
N ASN A 297 7.25 -19.27 -31.73
CA ASN A 297 7.96 -19.32 -30.43
C ASN A 297 9.49 -19.44 -30.38
N PHE A 298 10.23 -18.72 -31.23
CA PHE A 298 11.46 -18.02 -30.77
C PHE A 298 11.65 -16.70 -31.53
N ALA A 299 12.22 -15.69 -30.87
CA ALA A 299 12.59 -14.41 -31.48
C ALA A 299 13.94 -13.92 -30.93
N ILE A 300 14.99 -14.06 -31.74
CA ILE A 300 16.28 -13.36 -31.54
C ILE A 300 16.26 -12.16 -32.49
N SER A 301 16.63 -10.98 -32.00
CA SER A 301 16.77 -9.78 -32.84
C SER A 301 18.21 -9.32 -32.89
N ILE A 302 18.74 -9.12 -34.09
CA ILE A 302 20.08 -8.57 -34.35
C ILE A 302 19.89 -7.32 -35.19
N THR A 303 20.18 -6.15 -34.62
CA THR A 303 20.03 -4.87 -35.32
C THR A 303 21.37 -4.41 -35.90
N ALA A 304 21.58 -4.62 -37.19
CA ALA A 304 22.68 -3.99 -37.91
C ALA A 304 22.28 -2.56 -38.33
N HIS A 305 23.01 -1.55 -37.86
CA HIS A 305 22.81 -0.17 -38.32
C HIS A 305 23.69 0.13 -39.52
N SER A 306 23.05 0.39 -40.67
CA SER A 306 23.68 0.99 -41.83
C SER A 306 23.28 2.47 -41.92
N LYS A 307 24.26 3.36 -41.70
CA LYS A 307 24.34 4.60 -42.47
C LYS A 307 25.47 4.42 -43.49
N PHE A 308 25.39 5.12 -44.61
CA PHE A 308 26.50 5.18 -45.56
C PHE A 308 27.78 5.65 -44.84
N LEU A 309 28.90 4.97 -45.14
CA LEU A 309 30.24 5.17 -44.57
C LEU A 309 30.42 4.77 -43.09
N GLY A 310 30.68 3.49 -42.85
CA GLY A 310 31.27 2.95 -41.61
C GLY A 310 30.33 2.08 -40.77
N SER A 311 30.70 0.81 -40.57
CA SER A 311 29.88 -0.19 -39.89
C SER A 311 30.53 -0.72 -38.61
N TYR A 312 29.79 -0.72 -37.51
CA TYR A 312 30.11 -1.45 -36.28
C TYR A 312 28.86 -2.19 -35.79
N LEU A 313 29.03 -3.35 -35.16
CA LEU A 313 27.92 -4.18 -34.66
C LEU A 313 27.87 -4.15 -33.13
N VAL A 314 26.68 -4.00 -32.56
CA VAL A 314 26.42 -4.16 -31.12
C VAL A 314 25.37 -5.25 -30.96
N MET A 315 25.61 -6.21 -30.07
CA MET A 315 24.73 -7.37 -29.87
C MET A 315 24.36 -7.52 -28.40
N SER A 316 23.06 -7.67 -28.11
CA SER A 316 22.51 -7.78 -26.77
C SER A 316 21.61 -9.01 -26.68
N ILE A 317 21.85 -9.89 -25.71
CA ILE A 317 21.04 -11.09 -25.48
C ILE A 317 20.07 -10.84 -24.33
N LEU A 318 18.78 -11.12 -24.55
CA LEU A 318 17.76 -11.15 -23.50
C LEU A 318 17.27 -12.59 -23.29
N HIS A 319 17.22 -13.03 -22.04
CA HIS A 319 16.75 -14.35 -21.64
C HIS A 319 15.21 -14.43 -21.74
N PRO A 320 14.62 -15.49 -22.32
CA PRO A 320 13.17 -15.64 -22.37
C PRO A 320 12.59 -15.96 -20.99
N GLN A 321 11.55 -15.24 -20.55
CA GLN A 321 10.68 -15.70 -19.46
C GLN A 321 9.22 -15.74 -19.92
N TYR A 322 8.85 -16.93 -20.37
CA TYR A 322 7.54 -17.58 -20.48
C TYR A 322 6.24 -16.78 -20.50
N VAL A 323 5.44 -17.12 -21.51
CA VAL A 323 3.97 -17.16 -21.46
C VAL A 323 3.55 -18.47 -20.79
N TYR A 324 2.56 -18.49 -19.87
CA TYR A 324 1.34 -19.34 -19.93
C TYR A 324 0.39 -19.21 -18.69
N LYS A 325 -0.62 -20.09 -18.61
CA LYS A 325 -1.87 -19.97 -17.84
C LYS A 325 -1.76 -20.25 -16.33
N LYS A 326 -2.34 -19.33 -15.55
CA LYS A 326 -3.36 -19.48 -14.47
C LYS A 326 -3.49 -20.78 -13.63
N ASN A 327 -3.77 -20.54 -12.33
CA ASN A 327 -4.44 -21.32 -11.28
C ASN A 327 -3.57 -22.14 -10.29
N ALA A 328 -4.10 -22.21 -9.05
CA ALA A 328 -3.68 -22.98 -7.87
C ALA A 328 -2.46 -22.48 -7.06
N ASN A 329 -2.79 -21.99 -5.85
CA ASN A 329 -2.06 -22.04 -4.58
C ASN A 329 -0.74 -21.25 -4.37
N GLU A 330 -0.71 -20.55 -3.23
CA GLU A 330 0.42 -20.17 -2.37
C GLU A 330 1.63 -19.30 -2.84
N ARG A 331 1.48 -17.99 -2.54
CA ARG A 331 2.35 -17.23 -1.61
C ARG A 331 3.85 -16.98 -1.94
N GLN A 332 4.08 -15.69 -2.19
CA GLN A 332 5.00 -14.79 -1.45
C GLN A 332 6.52 -14.71 -1.73
N VAL A 333 6.92 -13.48 -2.11
CA VAL A 333 8.02 -12.70 -1.48
C VAL A 333 9.42 -12.74 -2.15
N ILE A 334 9.80 -11.57 -2.75
CA ILE A 334 10.92 -10.64 -2.37
C ILE A 334 12.37 -11.21 -2.42
N THR A 335 13.48 -10.49 -2.73
CA THR A 335 13.84 -9.14 -3.28
C THR A 335 15.37 -9.04 -3.53
N ASP A 336 15.77 -8.03 -4.32
CA ASP A 336 16.86 -7.05 -4.04
C ASP A 336 18.28 -7.09 -4.69
N ARG A 337 18.48 -6.03 -5.50
CA ARG A 337 19.73 -5.30 -5.83
C ARG A 337 20.68 -5.86 -6.88
N GLN A 338 21.28 -4.89 -7.59
CA GLN A 338 22.25 -5.07 -8.66
C GLN A 338 23.66 -5.22 -8.10
N PRO A 339 24.53 -5.91 -8.86
CA PRO A 339 25.79 -5.33 -9.29
C PRO A 339 25.70 -4.87 -10.76
N LYS A 340 26.17 -3.65 -11.06
CA LYS A 340 26.59 -3.29 -12.41
C LYS A 340 27.96 -3.94 -12.67
N SER A 341 27.98 -5.19 -13.12
CA SER A 341 29.20 -5.88 -13.55
C SER A 341 29.09 -6.30 -15.02
N ASN A 342 29.79 -5.59 -15.90
CA ASN A 342 30.02 -6.04 -17.27
C ASN A 342 30.99 -7.23 -17.26
N PHE A 343 30.48 -8.45 -17.14
CA PHE A 343 31.30 -9.65 -17.33
C PHE A 343 31.14 -10.19 -18.75
N ILE A 344 32.13 -9.89 -19.60
CA ILE A 344 32.18 -10.34 -20.99
C ILE A 344 32.71 -11.78 -21.01
N GLY A 345 31.79 -12.75 -21.04
CA GLY A 345 32.10 -14.16 -21.24
C GLY A 345 32.34 -14.49 -22.73
N GLN A 346 33.48 -14.07 -23.30
CA GLN A 346 33.91 -14.60 -24.59
C GLN A 346 34.53 -15.99 -24.43
N LEU A 347 33.86 -17.04 -24.91
CA LEU A 347 34.49 -18.34 -25.19
C LEU A 347 35.26 -18.26 -26.52
N ASN A 348 36.42 -17.60 -26.50
CA ASN A 348 37.41 -17.52 -27.60
C ASN A 348 36.84 -17.26 -29.01
N GLY A 349 35.74 -16.51 -29.11
CA GLY A 349 35.13 -16.08 -30.38
C GLY A 349 34.62 -17.21 -31.29
N ARG A 350 34.33 -18.41 -30.78
CA ARG A 350 33.88 -19.55 -31.60
C ARG A 350 32.68 -20.30 -31.01
N SER A 351 31.65 -20.48 -31.83
CA SER A 351 30.47 -21.30 -31.53
C SER A 351 30.81 -22.79 -31.55
N VAL A 352 30.15 -23.58 -30.69
CA VAL A 352 30.33 -25.04 -30.58
C VAL A 352 28.97 -25.74 -30.78
N ILE A 353 29.00 -26.93 -31.38
CA ILE A 353 27.83 -27.78 -31.60
C ILE A 353 27.96 -29.04 -30.74
N ILE A 354 26.92 -29.39 -29.98
CA ILE A 354 26.84 -30.58 -29.14
C ILE A 354 25.96 -31.62 -29.83
N ASN A 355 26.36 -32.90 -29.81
CA ASN A 355 25.70 -33.94 -30.60
C ASN A 355 24.51 -34.58 -29.87
N GLY A 356 23.30 -34.41 -30.40
CA GLY A 356 22.02 -34.73 -29.73
C GLY A 356 21.61 -36.21 -29.69
N LYS A 357 22.53 -37.11 -29.34
CA LYS A 357 22.25 -38.55 -29.08
C LYS A 357 22.93 -39.11 -27.82
N ASP A 358 23.58 -38.24 -27.03
CA ASP A 358 24.20 -38.64 -25.78
C ASP A 358 23.19 -38.55 -24.62
N SER A 359 23.11 -39.58 -23.77
CA SER A 359 22.05 -39.72 -22.76
C SER A 359 22.10 -38.61 -21.71
N THR A 360 23.25 -37.97 -21.52
CA THR A 360 23.42 -36.75 -20.72
C THR A 360 22.58 -35.59 -21.22
N VAL A 361 22.54 -35.36 -22.55
CA VAL A 361 21.73 -34.30 -23.17
C VAL A 361 20.25 -34.66 -23.02
N GLU A 362 19.92 -35.93 -23.18
CA GLU A 362 18.56 -36.43 -23.00
C GLU A 362 18.08 -36.32 -21.55
N HIS A 363 18.96 -36.49 -20.55
CA HIS A 363 18.65 -36.30 -19.13
C HIS A 363 18.47 -34.81 -18.76
N LEU A 364 19.29 -33.92 -19.33
CA LEU A 364 19.09 -32.47 -19.23
C LEU A 364 17.77 -32.02 -19.87
N TRP A 365 17.31 -32.73 -20.91
CA TRP A 365 16.08 -32.42 -21.64
C TRP A 365 14.82 -33.01 -21.00
N ASN A 366 14.85 -34.28 -20.58
CA ASN A 366 13.68 -35.00 -20.04
C ASN A 366 13.23 -34.53 -18.64
N CYS A 367 14.04 -33.73 -17.93
CA CYS A 367 13.55 -32.99 -16.77
C CYS A 367 12.62 -31.80 -17.13
N GLY A 368 12.38 -31.53 -18.42
CA GLY A 368 11.58 -30.41 -18.94
C GLY A 368 10.23 -30.83 -19.54
N CYS A 369 9.34 -31.36 -18.70
CA CYS A 369 7.93 -31.73 -18.99
C CYS A 369 7.71 -32.95 -19.93
N PHE A 370 6.95 -33.93 -19.42
CA PHE A 370 6.44 -35.09 -20.17
C PHE A 370 5.38 -34.67 -21.20
N GLY A 371 5.31 -35.28 -22.40
CA GLY A 371 4.06 -35.23 -23.18
C GLY A 371 4.04 -35.35 -24.72
N ARG A 372 4.92 -36.15 -25.36
CA ARG A 372 4.92 -36.50 -26.80
C ARG A 372 5.55 -35.48 -27.79
N PRO A 373 6.00 -35.92 -29.00
CA PRO A 373 7.06 -35.23 -29.76
C PRO A 373 6.63 -34.66 -31.13
N MET A 374 7.49 -33.80 -31.70
CA MET A 374 7.92 -33.70 -33.12
C MET A 374 8.78 -32.42 -33.26
N PHE A 375 10.10 -32.53 -33.27
CA PHE A 375 11.01 -32.56 -34.43
C PHE A 375 11.58 -31.18 -34.82
N VAL A 376 12.83 -31.19 -35.30
CA VAL A 376 13.73 -30.03 -35.45
C VAL A 376 14.36 -30.04 -36.85
N TYR A 377 14.58 -28.85 -37.43
CA TYR A 377 15.49 -28.66 -38.58
C TYR A 377 16.42 -27.47 -38.33
N VAL A 378 17.70 -27.62 -38.70
CA VAL A 378 18.79 -26.66 -38.46
C VAL A 378 19.81 -26.73 -39.60
N GLU A 379 20.10 -25.59 -40.24
CA GLU A 379 21.34 -25.30 -40.96
C GLU A 379 21.76 -23.86 -40.57
N LEU A 380 22.97 -23.51 -40.12
CA LEU A 380 24.36 -23.81 -40.56
C LEU A 380 24.74 -23.05 -41.84
N LEU A 381 25.97 -22.56 -42.06
CA LEU A 381 27.32 -22.87 -41.52
C LEU A 381 28.04 -21.56 -41.06
N PHE A 382 29.27 -21.47 -40.50
CA PHE A 382 30.47 -22.33 -40.56
C PHE A 382 31.29 -22.32 -39.25
N LEU A 383 31.43 -23.48 -38.61
CA LEU A 383 32.71 -24.16 -38.36
C LEU A 383 32.42 -25.56 -37.77
N ARG A 384 33.07 -26.60 -38.29
CA ARG A 384 32.65 -28.00 -38.06
C ARG A 384 33.58 -28.75 -37.09
N ARG A 385 33.32 -28.67 -35.79
CA ARG A 385 33.68 -29.71 -34.82
C ARG A 385 32.54 -29.90 -33.83
N LEU A 386 32.01 -31.12 -33.78
CA LEU A 386 31.15 -31.56 -32.69
C LEU A 386 32.05 -31.84 -31.49
N MET A 387 31.65 -31.39 -30.30
CA MET A 387 32.30 -31.79 -29.05
C MET A 387 31.44 -32.82 -28.33
N THR A 388 32.10 -33.80 -27.72
CA THR A 388 31.49 -34.73 -26.77
C THR A 388 31.07 -34.01 -25.48
N SER A 389 30.16 -34.63 -24.73
CA SER A 389 29.78 -34.23 -23.38
C SER A 389 30.99 -34.04 -22.47
N GLY A 390 31.95 -34.97 -22.51
CA GLY A 390 33.23 -34.90 -21.81
C GLY A 390 34.09 -33.70 -22.22
N GLU A 391 34.35 -33.50 -23.51
CA GLU A 391 35.14 -32.34 -23.99
C GLU A 391 34.52 -31.00 -23.57
N PHE A 392 33.19 -30.87 -23.65
CA PHE A 392 32.49 -29.67 -23.21
C PHE A 392 32.61 -29.45 -21.69
N PHE A 393 32.45 -30.50 -20.91
CA PHE A 393 32.55 -30.44 -19.45
C PHE A 393 33.97 -30.08 -18.99
N SER A 394 35.00 -30.71 -19.55
CA SER A 394 36.41 -30.34 -19.30
C SER A 394 36.72 -28.90 -19.69
N HIS A 395 36.12 -28.38 -20.77
CA HIS A 395 36.28 -26.98 -21.16
C HIS A 395 35.62 -26.00 -20.19
N CYS A 396 34.45 -26.34 -19.62
CA CYS A 396 33.81 -25.54 -18.56
C CYS A 396 34.65 -25.50 -17.27
N ILE A 397 35.22 -26.65 -16.86
CA ILE A 397 36.16 -26.74 -15.72
C ILE A 397 37.38 -25.84 -15.94
N ALA A 398 37.99 -25.88 -17.13
CA ALA A 398 39.13 -25.04 -17.47
C ALA A 398 38.79 -23.53 -17.58
N SER A 399 37.51 -23.19 -17.79
CA SER A 399 37.04 -21.81 -17.96
C SER A 399 36.66 -21.10 -16.65
N ALA A 400 36.30 -21.85 -15.60
CA ALA A 400 35.91 -21.29 -14.30
C ALA A 400 36.25 -22.25 -13.16
N ALA A 401 37.22 -21.86 -12.31
CA ALA A 401 37.77 -22.72 -11.26
C ALA A 401 36.73 -23.16 -10.19
N ASP A 402 35.65 -22.40 -10.00
CA ASP A 402 34.58 -22.72 -9.05
C ASP A 402 33.38 -23.47 -9.68
N PHE A 403 33.39 -23.69 -11.01
CA PHE A 403 32.33 -24.37 -11.76
C PHE A 403 32.00 -25.74 -11.18
N VAL A 404 33.03 -26.50 -10.79
CA VAL A 404 32.93 -27.84 -10.20
C VAL A 404 32.04 -27.84 -8.95
N PHE A 405 32.27 -26.87 -8.04
CA PHE A 405 31.51 -26.75 -6.79
C PHE A 405 30.07 -26.30 -7.05
N ARG A 406 29.90 -25.27 -7.89
CA ARG A 406 28.59 -24.78 -8.32
C ARG A 406 27.74 -25.89 -8.93
N PHE A 407 28.32 -26.65 -9.87
CA PHE A 407 27.61 -27.69 -10.61
C PHE A 407 27.28 -28.93 -9.75
N ALA A 408 28.16 -29.35 -8.85
CA ALA A 408 27.87 -30.45 -7.92
C ALA A 408 26.71 -30.10 -6.95
N VAL A 409 26.69 -28.88 -6.39
CA VAL A 409 25.56 -28.41 -5.55
C VAL A 409 24.27 -28.29 -6.37
N TYR A 410 24.34 -27.78 -7.60
CA TYR A 410 23.21 -27.76 -8.53
C TYR A 410 22.63 -29.17 -8.76
N LEU A 411 23.47 -30.14 -9.11
CA LEU A 411 23.07 -31.54 -9.30
C LEU A 411 22.45 -32.15 -8.04
N HIS A 412 23.05 -31.92 -6.86
CA HIS A 412 22.55 -32.44 -5.59
C HIS A 412 21.09 -32.05 -5.32
N PHE A 413 20.74 -30.79 -5.58
CA PHE A 413 19.37 -30.29 -5.43
C PHE A 413 18.45 -30.78 -6.55
N ARG A 414 18.86 -30.70 -7.83
CA ARG A 414 18.05 -31.18 -8.97
C ARG A 414 17.66 -32.67 -8.83
N ARG A 415 18.59 -33.50 -8.36
CA ARG A 415 18.37 -34.95 -8.09
C ARG A 415 17.32 -35.23 -7.01
N ARG A 416 17.05 -34.25 -6.14
CA ARG A 416 16.04 -34.33 -5.07
C ARG A 416 14.75 -33.58 -5.45
N GLY A 417 14.52 -33.33 -6.73
CA GLY A 417 13.34 -32.64 -7.28
C GLY A 417 13.48 -31.12 -7.39
N TRP A 418 14.19 -30.49 -6.45
CA TRP A 418 14.31 -29.03 -6.30
C TRP A 418 14.70 -28.30 -7.58
N ILE A 419 14.04 -27.18 -7.86
CA ILE A 419 14.39 -26.29 -8.96
C ILE A 419 15.40 -25.25 -8.47
N VAL A 420 16.57 -25.24 -9.09
CA VAL A 420 17.69 -24.36 -8.75
C VAL A 420 17.72 -23.16 -9.69
N LYS A 421 17.82 -21.95 -9.14
CA LYS A 421 17.96 -20.68 -9.90
C LYS A 421 19.13 -19.84 -9.33
N PRO A 422 19.74 -18.92 -10.11
CA PRO A 422 20.79 -18.04 -9.62
C PRO A 422 20.33 -17.16 -8.45
N GLY A 423 21.13 -17.11 -7.38
CA GLY A 423 20.84 -16.36 -6.15
C GLY A 423 21.34 -14.91 -6.15
N LEU A 424 21.89 -14.42 -7.26
CA LEU A 424 22.55 -13.11 -7.37
C LEU A 424 21.71 -11.94 -6.81
N ASN A 425 20.40 -11.95 -7.06
CA ASN A 425 19.43 -10.96 -6.54
C ASN A 425 19.17 -11.08 -5.02
N TYR A 426 19.99 -11.84 -4.29
CA TYR A 426 19.92 -12.04 -2.83
C TYR A 426 21.32 -12.01 -2.18
N GLY A 427 22.38 -11.81 -2.97
CA GLY A 427 23.77 -11.92 -2.50
C GLY A 427 24.23 -13.35 -2.20
N VAL A 428 23.60 -14.37 -2.80
CA VAL A 428 23.97 -15.80 -2.63
C VAL A 428 24.16 -16.49 -3.99
N ASP A 429 24.73 -17.68 -4.02
CA ASP A 429 25.01 -18.39 -5.29
C ASP A 429 23.74 -18.93 -5.95
N TYR A 430 22.88 -19.60 -5.19
CA TYR A 430 21.61 -20.14 -5.67
C TYR A 430 20.44 -19.84 -4.73
N VAL A 431 19.25 -19.77 -5.31
CA VAL A 431 17.98 -19.93 -4.59
C VAL A 431 17.30 -21.18 -5.11
N VAL A 432 16.85 -22.04 -4.18
CA VAL A 432 16.26 -23.35 -4.51
C VAL A 432 14.81 -23.44 -4.06
N TYR A 433 14.00 -24.01 -4.93
CA TYR A 433 12.54 -24.05 -4.83
C TYR A 433 12.06 -25.50 -4.82
N PRO A 434 11.02 -25.86 -4.05
CA PRO A 434 10.47 -27.22 -4.08
C PRO A 434 9.72 -27.55 -5.39
N ASP A 435 9.20 -26.52 -6.09
CA ASP A 435 8.49 -26.60 -7.37
C ASP A 435 8.77 -25.32 -8.22
N ALA A 436 8.00 -25.07 -9.28
CA ALA A 436 8.13 -23.94 -10.19
C ALA A 436 8.19 -22.57 -9.46
N PRO A 437 9.20 -21.72 -9.73
CA PRO A 437 9.32 -20.36 -9.17
C PRO A 437 8.19 -19.37 -9.46
N SER A 438 7.19 -19.76 -10.25
CA SER A 438 5.95 -19.03 -10.50
C SER A 438 4.80 -19.44 -9.56
N ASN A 439 4.95 -20.59 -8.90
CA ASN A 439 3.91 -21.27 -8.12
C ASN A 439 4.28 -21.36 -6.64
N VAL A 440 5.58 -21.47 -6.34
CA VAL A 440 6.12 -21.49 -4.98
C VAL A 440 7.36 -20.60 -4.92
N HIS A 441 7.74 -20.19 -3.72
CA HIS A 441 8.94 -19.38 -3.51
C HIS A 441 10.13 -20.20 -2.99
N SER A 442 11.32 -19.62 -3.12
CA SER A 442 12.58 -20.30 -2.82
C SER A 442 12.72 -20.57 -1.33
N GLN A 443 12.51 -21.81 -0.91
CA GLN A 443 12.52 -22.22 0.49
C GLN A 443 13.91 -22.05 1.15
N PHE A 444 14.97 -22.14 0.34
CA PHE A 444 16.35 -21.97 0.80
C PHE A 444 17.15 -21.00 -0.08
N MET A 445 17.94 -20.16 0.59
CA MET A 445 19.02 -19.38 -0.01
C MET A 445 20.32 -20.15 0.20
N VAL A 446 20.98 -20.54 -0.88
CA VAL A 446 22.16 -21.42 -0.88
C VAL A 446 23.41 -20.59 -1.18
N ILE A 447 24.30 -20.51 -0.20
CA ILE A 447 25.66 -20.01 -0.34
C ILE A 447 26.57 -21.23 -0.54
N ILE A 448 27.36 -21.24 -1.60
CA ILE A 448 28.30 -22.31 -1.89
C ILE A 448 29.65 -21.93 -1.30
N VAL A 449 30.23 -22.87 -0.56
CA VAL A 449 31.54 -22.69 0.06
C VAL A 449 32.52 -23.69 -0.56
N PRO A 450 33.36 -23.26 -1.53
CA PRO A 450 34.43 -24.09 -2.07
C PRO A 450 35.35 -24.59 -0.95
N HIS A 451 35.82 -25.83 -1.08
CA HIS A 451 36.81 -26.46 -0.18
C HIS A 451 36.42 -26.56 1.33
N TRP A 452 35.15 -26.41 1.70
CA TRP A 452 34.74 -26.45 3.11
C TRP A 452 34.70 -27.87 3.69
N ASN A 453 35.51 -28.12 4.73
CA ASN A 453 35.73 -29.47 5.28
C ASN A 453 35.01 -29.78 6.61
N GLY A 454 34.50 -28.79 7.35
CA GLY A 454 33.75 -29.05 8.59
C GLY A 454 33.49 -27.84 9.50
N PHE A 455 32.77 -28.11 10.60
CA PHE A 455 32.20 -27.12 11.52
C PHE A 455 33.19 -26.37 12.44
N GLN A 456 34.49 -26.71 12.45
CA GLN A 456 35.43 -26.11 13.40
C GLN A 456 35.79 -24.65 13.07
N GLU A 457 35.63 -24.23 11.82
CA GLU A 457 35.66 -22.81 11.44
C GLU A 457 34.43 -22.49 10.57
N LEU A 458 33.80 -21.34 10.86
CA LEU A 458 32.80 -20.75 9.98
C LEU A 458 33.53 -20.13 8.78
N PRO A 459 33.23 -20.55 7.52
CA PRO A 459 34.00 -20.16 6.35
C PRO A 459 33.60 -18.78 5.80
N MET A 460 33.05 -17.93 6.66
CA MET A 460 32.55 -16.58 6.38
C MET A 460 32.66 -15.76 7.66
N THR A 461 32.84 -14.44 7.57
CA THR A 461 33.02 -13.63 8.79
C THR A 461 31.71 -13.51 9.57
N TRP A 462 31.80 -13.13 10.85
CA TRP A 462 30.62 -12.79 11.65
C TRP A 462 29.77 -11.67 11.02
N ARG A 463 30.38 -10.75 10.24
CA ARG A 463 29.65 -9.74 9.50
C ARG A 463 28.81 -10.37 8.39
N ASP A 464 29.36 -11.35 7.68
CA ASP A 464 28.68 -12.03 6.57
C ASP A 464 27.56 -12.94 7.09
N ALA A 465 27.80 -13.65 8.21
CA ALA A 465 26.78 -14.45 8.89
C ALA A 465 25.62 -13.58 9.42
N VAL A 466 25.90 -12.41 10.02
CA VAL A 466 24.86 -11.46 10.47
C VAL A 466 24.14 -10.82 9.28
N SER A 467 24.85 -10.48 8.19
CA SER A 467 24.23 -9.97 6.96
C SER A 467 23.31 -11.02 6.32
N ALA A 468 23.77 -12.28 6.19
CA ALA A 468 22.97 -13.39 5.71
C ALA A 468 21.74 -13.62 6.60
N SER A 469 21.88 -13.59 7.93
CA SER A 469 20.75 -13.71 8.86
C SER A 469 19.78 -12.52 8.80
N ARG A 470 20.26 -11.29 8.55
CA ARG A 470 19.39 -10.11 8.37
C ARG A 470 18.62 -10.17 7.06
N ILE A 471 19.27 -10.53 5.96
CA ILE A 471 18.61 -10.75 4.67
C ILE A 471 17.59 -11.89 4.82
N SER A 472 17.98 -13.01 5.43
CA SER A 472 17.10 -14.17 5.61
C SER A 472 15.89 -13.89 6.52
N CYS A 473 16.05 -13.01 7.51
CA CYS A 473 14.96 -12.52 8.37
C CYS A 473 14.04 -11.54 7.62
N ALA A 474 14.58 -10.68 6.75
CA ALA A 474 13.79 -9.76 5.92
C ALA A 474 13.02 -10.45 4.78
N VAL A 475 13.46 -11.62 4.32
CA VAL A 475 12.82 -12.38 3.23
C VAL A 475 12.20 -13.72 3.67
N SER A 476 12.25 -14.05 4.96
CA SER A 476 11.73 -15.28 5.60
C SER A 476 12.20 -16.61 4.99
N LYS A 477 13.47 -16.69 4.56
CA LYS A 477 14.05 -17.90 3.92
C LYS A 477 15.11 -18.52 4.82
N ASN A 478 15.29 -19.84 4.76
CA ASN A 478 16.38 -20.50 5.49
C ASN A 478 17.69 -20.35 4.69
N VAL A 479 18.77 -19.92 5.34
CA VAL A 479 20.11 -19.91 4.72
C VAL A 479 20.72 -21.30 4.84
N LEU A 480 21.17 -21.85 3.72
CA LEU A 480 21.97 -23.06 3.65
C LEU A 480 23.40 -22.72 3.21
N LEU A 481 24.38 -23.15 4.00
CA LEU A 481 25.78 -23.19 3.58
C LEU A 481 26.03 -24.58 2.97
N CYS A 482 26.48 -24.62 1.71
CA CYS A 482 26.70 -25.86 0.96
C CYS A 482 28.17 -26.02 0.57
N GLY A 483 28.84 -27.02 1.15
CA GLY A 483 30.21 -27.40 0.80
C GLY A 483 30.24 -28.71 0.03
N VAL A 484 31.08 -28.82 -1.01
CA VAL A 484 31.31 -30.10 -1.70
C VAL A 484 32.50 -30.79 -1.06
N LYS A 485 32.28 -31.94 -0.44
CA LYS A 485 33.37 -32.68 0.20
C LYS A 485 34.17 -33.44 -0.84
N ASN A 486 35.47 -33.22 -0.80
CA ASN A 486 36.46 -33.97 -1.56
C ASN A 486 37.22 -34.88 -0.60
N PHE A 487 37.40 -36.14 -0.97
CA PHE A 487 38.15 -37.11 -0.18
C PHE A 487 39.51 -37.44 -0.81
N ASP A 488 39.64 -37.46 -2.16
CA ASP A 488 40.79 -38.08 -2.85
C ASP A 488 41.32 -37.37 -4.12
N GLY A 489 41.08 -36.06 -4.31
CA GLY A 489 42.04 -35.22 -5.09
C GLY A 489 41.52 -34.31 -6.19
N ASP A 490 42.41 -33.93 -7.12
CA ASP A 490 42.33 -32.79 -8.04
C ASP A 490 40.96 -32.57 -8.73
N PHE A 491 40.27 -31.49 -8.33
CA PHE A 491 38.96 -31.09 -8.86
C PHE A 491 38.95 -30.85 -10.37
N GLN A 492 40.09 -30.57 -11.02
CA GLN A 492 40.14 -30.37 -12.48
C GLN A 492 40.05 -31.69 -13.27
N LYS A 493 40.16 -32.84 -12.60
CA LYS A 493 40.14 -34.19 -13.20
C LYS A 493 38.86 -34.96 -12.94
N LEU A 494 37.94 -34.44 -12.13
CA LEU A 494 36.64 -35.04 -11.88
C LEU A 494 35.82 -35.09 -13.18
N THR A 495 35.25 -36.25 -13.50
CA THR A 495 34.31 -36.42 -14.60
C THR A 495 32.90 -35.99 -14.19
N LEU A 496 31.99 -35.98 -15.17
CA LEU A 496 30.58 -35.68 -14.92
C LEU A 496 29.90 -36.74 -14.03
N ASP A 497 30.32 -38.00 -14.10
CA ASP A 497 29.77 -39.09 -13.30
C ASP A 497 30.37 -39.14 -11.88
N ASP A 498 31.56 -38.58 -11.69
CA ASP A 498 32.13 -38.35 -10.35
C ASP A 498 31.34 -37.26 -9.61
N LEU A 499 31.07 -36.11 -10.25
CA LEU A 499 30.27 -35.04 -9.63
C LEU A 499 28.83 -35.43 -9.32
N GLN A 500 28.29 -36.43 -10.02
CA GLN A 500 26.99 -37.02 -9.70
C GLN A 500 27.00 -37.79 -8.36
N GLN A 501 28.17 -38.29 -7.95
CA GLN A 501 28.38 -39.08 -6.74
C GLN A 501 29.03 -38.27 -5.59
N CYS A 502 29.64 -37.11 -5.89
CA CYS A 502 30.25 -36.23 -4.88
C CYS A 502 29.27 -35.84 -3.74
N PRO A 503 29.65 -36.02 -2.47
CA PRO A 503 28.81 -35.66 -1.33
C PRO A 503 28.83 -34.15 -1.06
N VAL A 504 27.66 -33.53 -1.12
CA VAL A 504 27.45 -32.14 -0.69
C VAL A 504 27.01 -32.12 0.77
N GLN A 505 27.74 -31.40 1.62
CA GLN A 505 27.36 -31.08 2.99
C GLN A 505 26.47 -29.82 3.02
N ILE A 506 25.50 -29.79 3.94
CA ILE A 506 24.51 -28.72 4.05
C ILE A 506 24.35 -28.33 5.53
N VAL A 507 24.38 -27.04 5.84
CA VAL A 507 24.23 -26.48 7.21
C VAL A 507 23.24 -25.31 7.21
N CYS A 508 22.37 -25.22 8.23
CA CYS A 508 21.26 -24.26 8.32
C CYS A 508 21.34 -23.36 9.57
N LEU A 509 20.90 -22.10 9.49
CA LEU A 509 21.04 -21.06 10.52
C LEU A 509 19.68 -20.59 11.12
N LYS A 510 19.60 -20.31 12.44
CA LYS A 510 18.36 -19.92 13.19
C LYS A 510 18.63 -18.90 14.34
N GLN A 511 17.59 -18.28 14.94
CA GLN A 511 17.65 -17.15 15.92
C GLN A 511 17.06 -17.45 17.34
N TRP A 512 17.21 -16.56 18.34
CA TRP A 512 16.96 -16.77 19.81
C TRP A 512 16.85 -15.46 20.66
N PHE A 513 16.02 -15.35 21.74
CA PHE A 513 15.93 -14.24 22.77
C PHE A 513 15.12 -14.55 24.10
N ALA A 514 15.12 -13.73 25.20
CA ALA A 514 14.59 -14.05 26.59
C ALA A 514 13.99 -12.87 27.51
N ARG A 515 13.57 -13.07 28.81
CA ARG A 515 12.74 -12.15 29.72
C ARG A 515 13.41 -11.57 31.02
N ARG A 516 12.62 -11.16 32.07
CA ARG A 516 12.84 -10.15 33.18
C ARG A 516 12.43 -10.70 34.62
N PRO A 517 12.02 -9.98 35.73
CA PRO A 517 11.87 -8.51 36.08
C PRO A 517 12.07 -7.96 37.56
N PHE A 518 12.17 -6.61 37.68
CA PHE A 518 11.94 -5.69 38.86
C PHE A 518 12.75 -5.86 40.21
N SER A 519 12.36 -5.17 41.30
CA SER A 519 13.22 -4.19 42.04
C SER A 519 13.97 -4.62 43.32
N ASP A 520 14.46 -3.65 44.10
CA ASP A 520 15.91 -3.45 44.18
C ASP A 520 16.55 -3.53 45.59
N LYS A 521 15.99 -4.35 46.49
CA LYS A 521 16.78 -5.15 47.47
C LYS A 521 15.93 -6.07 48.35
N LYS A 522 14.77 -5.62 48.83
CA LYS A 522 13.87 -6.47 49.64
C LYS A 522 12.96 -7.33 48.77
N GLU A 523 12.56 -6.83 47.58
CA GLU A 523 11.90 -7.65 46.55
C GLU A 523 12.75 -8.83 46.08
N ARG A 524 14.10 -8.68 45.97
CA ARG A 524 15.01 -9.77 45.56
C ARG A 524 14.89 -11.07 46.38
N LYS A 525 14.37 -11.04 47.62
CA LYS A 525 14.11 -12.24 48.45
C LYS A 525 12.64 -12.70 48.49
N ILE A 526 11.71 -11.90 47.97
CA ILE A 526 10.27 -12.21 47.94
C ILE A 526 9.83 -12.64 46.53
N ARG A 527 10.36 -12.01 45.48
CA ARG A 527 10.17 -12.40 44.06
C ARG A 527 10.56 -13.85 43.75
N PHE A 528 11.49 -14.42 44.52
CA PHE A 528 11.90 -15.81 44.40
C PHE A 528 10.92 -16.83 45.02
N LYS A 529 9.78 -16.39 45.59
CA LYS A 529 8.82 -17.25 46.31
C LYS A 529 7.32 -16.95 46.09
N LEU A 530 6.97 -15.93 45.32
CA LEU A 530 5.58 -15.68 44.92
C LEU A 530 5.47 -15.80 43.40
N ALA A 531 4.53 -16.64 42.94
CA ALA A 531 4.14 -16.69 41.54
C ALA A 531 3.64 -15.30 41.10
N MET A 532 3.88 -14.92 39.84
CA MET A 532 3.41 -13.64 39.33
C MET A 532 1.88 -13.68 39.14
N PRO A 533 1.19 -12.55 39.32
CA PRO A 533 -0.25 -12.47 39.06
C PRO A 533 -0.54 -12.73 37.57
N CYS A 534 -1.76 -13.18 37.29
CA CYS A 534 -2.22 -13.48 35.93
C CYS A 534 -1.94 -12.32 34.96
N ARG A 535 -1.42 -12.65 33.77
CA ARG A 535 -0.99 -11.69 32.74
C ARG A 535 -2.12 -11.34 31.76
N CYS A 536 -3.33 -11.85 31.99
CA CYS A 536 -4.54 -11.57 31.24
C CYS A 536 -5.42 -10.58 32.01
N LEU A 537 -5.35 -9.30 31.64
CA LEU A 537 -6.14 -8.21 32.22
C LEU A 537 -7.27 -7.79 31.29
N ARG A 538 -8.31 -7.21 31.90
CA ARG A 538 -9.47 -6.61 31.24
C ARG A 538 -9.81 -5.32 31.99
N TRP A 539 -9.45 -4.17 31.43
CA TRP A 539 -9.65 -2.86 32.07
C TRP A 539 -10.51 -1.97 31.21
N ALA A 540 -11.47 -1.30 31.84
CA ALA A 540 -12.28 -0.26 31.25
C ALA A 540 -12.08 1.06 31.99
N PHE A 541 -12.01 2.17 31.27
CA PHE A 541 -11.97 3.52 31.81
C PHE A 541 -13.07 4.35 31.16
N ARG A 542 -13.95 4.96 31.98
CA ARG A 542 -15.05 5.78 31.48
C ARG A 542 -14.54 7.21 31.25
N ILE A 543 -14.57 7.68 30.00
CA ILE A 543 -14.10 9.02 29.63
C ILE A 543 -15.18 10.10 29.77
N VAL A 544 -16.46 9.71 29.79
CA VAL A 544 -17.58 10.62 30.06
C VAL A 544 -17.49 11.12 31.51
N ASN A 545 -17.69 12.42 31.68
CA ASN A 545 -17.53 13.18 32.94
C ASN A 545 -16.12 13.15 33.56
N TRP A 546 -15.10 12.65 32.83
CA TRP A 546 -13.71 12.78 33.26
C TRP A 546 -13.18 14.18 32.89
N GLU A 547 -12.98 15.03 33.90
CA GLU A 547 -12.55 16.43 33.75
C GLU A 547 -11.27 16.74 34.55
N PRO A 548 -10.11 16.22 34.12
CA PRO A 548 -8.84 16.49 34.78
C PRO A 548 -8.44 17.96 34.61
N SER A 549 -7.85 18.52 35.66
CA SER A 549 -7.37 19.90 35.74
C SER A 549 -6.12 20.15 34.88
N VAL A 550 -5.74 21.42 34.71
CA VAL A 550 -4.55 21.84 33.92
C VAL A 550 -3.26 21.18 34.44
N THR A 551 -3.12 21.03 35.76
CA THR A 551 -1.96 20.37 36.39
C THR A 551 -1.96 18.85 36.17
N GLU A 552 -3.12 18.21 36.23
CA GLU A 552 -3.28 16.78 35.92
C GLU A 552 -3.02 16.48 34.45
N TRP A 553 -3.55 17.30 33.51
CA TRP A 553 -3.19 17.23 32.09
C TRP A 553 -1.68 17.33 31.88
N THR A 554 -1.04 18.32 32.50
CA THR A 554 0.41 18.52 32.39
C THR A 554 1.20 17.32 32.92
N ARG A 555 0.79 16.74 34.07
CA ARG A 555 1.38 15.51 34.61
C ARG A 555 1.19 14.33 33.66
N MET A 556 -0.03 14.10 33.19
CA MET A 556 -0.37 12.99 32.30
C MET A 556 0.37 13.02 30.98
N LEU A 557 0.41 14.18 30.31
CA LEU A 557 1.10 14.36 29.04
C LEU A 557 2.59 14.09 29.20
N ARG A 558 3.20 14.51 30.33
CA ARG A 558 4.61 14.22 30.65
C ARG A 558 4.89 12.76 31.00
N CYS A 559 3.88 11.95 31.35
CA CYS A 559 4.03 10.51 31.58
C CYS A 559 3.92 9.67 30.30
N LEU A 560 3.72 10.29 29.11
CA LEU A 560 3.67 9.61 27.81
C LEU A 560 4.98 9.75 27.03
N GLN A 561 5.16 8.93 25.99
CA GLN A 561 6.28 9.09 25.05
C GLN A 561 6.08 10.31 24.16
N LEU A 562 7.18 11.01 23.84
CA LEU A 562 7.19 12.13 22.91
C LEU A 562 6.54 11.78 21.56
N ASP A 563 6.71 10.55 21.08
CA ASP A 563 6.13 10.06 19.80
C ASP A 563 4.60 10.01 19.78
N ASP A 564 3.93 9.94 20.94
CA ASP A 564 2.46 10.02 21.02
C ASP A 564 1.96 11.47 21.00
N LEU A 565 2.81 12.48 21.32
CA LEU A 565 2.38 13.88 21.37
C LEU A 565 1.93 14.42 19.99
N PRO A 566 2.61 14.16 18.86
CA PRO A 566 2.10 14.50 17.53
C PRO A 566 0.82 13.75 17.13
N ARG A 567 0.45 12.66 17.81
CA ARG A 567 -0.86 11.99 17.61
C ARG A 567 -1.95 12.69 18.42
N ILE A 568 -1.67 13.05 19.68
CA ILE A 568 -2.59 13.80 20.54
C ILE A 568 -2.87 15.20 19.96
N ARG A 569 -1.83 15.93 19.52
CA ARG A 569 -1.93 17.28 18.90
C ARG A 569 -2.68 17.32 17.56
N ARG A 570 -3.08 16.18 16.99
CA ARG A 570 -3.86 16.09 15.74
C ARG A 570 -5.36 15.83 15.95
N GLN A 571 -5.79 15.54 17.17
CA GLN A 571 -7.20 15.33 17.48
C GLN A 571 -7.94 16.68 17.57
N VAL A 572 -9.17 16.74 17.05
CA VAL A 572 -9.98 17.96 17.00
C VAL A 572 -10.96 18.05 18.17
N PHE A 573 -11.55 16.91 18.57
CA PHE A 573 -12.54 16.85 19.65
C PHE A 573 -11.90 16.52 21.00
N GLN A 574 -12.47 17.05 22.08
CA GLN A 574 -11.92 16.89 23.44
C GLN A 574 -12.01 15.43 23.90
N GLU A 575 -13.02 14.71 23.42
CA GLU A 575 -13.33 13.30 23.66
C GLU A 575 -12.23 12.41 23.07
N ASP A 576 -11.80 12.66 21.82
CA ASP A 576 -10.71 11.94 21.17
C ASP A 576 -9.36 12.21 21.84
N ILE A 577 -9.13 13.42 22.34
CA ILE A 577 -7.95 13.76 23.14
C ILE A 577 -7.95 12.97 24.46
N LYS A 578 -9.08 12.99 25.19
CA LYS A 578 -9.28 12.22 26.43
C LYS A 578 -9.03 10.72 26.18
N ALA A 579 -9.66 10.15 25.14
CA ALA A 579 -9.50 8.74 24.77
C ALA A 579 -8.04 8.38 24.42
N THR A 580 -7.39 9.23 23.62
CA THR A 580 -5.99 9.02 23.19
C THR A 580 -5.02 9.03 24.38
N VAL A 581 -5.19 9.97 25.31
CA VAL A 581 -4.32 10.09 26.50
C VAL A 581 -4.60 8.99 27.52
N ALA A 582 -5.86 8.75 27.87
CA ALA A 582 -6.23 7.67 28.80
C ALA A 582 -5.75 6.31 28.31
N GLY A 583 -5.97 6.00 27.02
CA GLY A 583 -5.48 4.76 26.41
C GLY A 583 -3.96 4.63 26.40
N GLY A 584 -3.23 5.73 26.15
CA GLY A 584 -1.77 5.76 26.26
C GLY A 584 -1.28 5.38 27.66
N LEU A 585 -1.87 5.98 28.69
CA LEU A 585 -1.51 5.74 30.10
C LEU A 585 -1.90 4.32 30.56
N MET A 586 -3.10 3.85 30.19
CA MET A 586 -3.57 2.50 30.48
C MET A 586 -2.64 1.43 29.91
N MET A 587 -2.16 1.60 28.67
CA MET A 587 -1.17 0.67 28.08
C MET A 587 0.12 0.62 28.90
N ARG A 588 0.66 1.78 29.34
CA ARG A 588 1.87 1.81 30.17
C ARG A 588 1.66 1.12 31.52
N LYS A 589 0.56 1.40 32.23
CA LYS A 589 0.27 0.74 33.51
C LYS A 589 0.07 -0.78 33.34
N ALA A 590 -0.66 -1.23 32.32
CA ALA A 590 -0.89 -2.64 32.05
C ALA A 590 0.42 -3.40 31.73
N ILE A 591 1.29 -2.79 30.92
CA ILE A 591 2.63 -3.33 30.63
C ILE A 591 3.49 -3.39 31.90
N SER A 592 3.49 -2.34 32.72
CA SER A 592 4.25 -2.30 33.97
C SER A 592 3.81 -3.45 34.90
N VAL A 593 2.50 -3.60 35.10
CA VAL A 593 1.89 -4.64 35.95
C VAL A 593 2.15 -6.06 35.40
N CYS A 594 1.89 -6.31 34.12
CA CYS A 594 1.99 -7.67 33.56
C CYS A 594 3.42 -8.12 33.20
N THR A 595 4.34 -7.19 32.91
CA THR A 595 5.72 -7.55 32.48
C THR A 595 6.79 -7.24 33.51
N GLY A 596 6.45 -6.48 34.55
CA GLY A 596 7.38 -6.05 35.60
C GLY A 596 8.43 -5.06 35.10
N LEU A 597 7.97 -3.98 34.45
CA LEU A 597 8.79 -2.86 34.01
C LEU A 597 8.54 -1.60 34.85
N ALA A 598 9.60 -0.82 35.10
CA ALA A 598 9.44 0.57 35.51
C ALA A 598 8.81 1.40 34.38
N TRP A 599 8.12 2.48 34.75
CA TRP A 599 7.29 3.25 33.82
C TRP A 599 8.10 3.92 32.68
N ASP A 600 9.35 4.26 32.95
CA ASP A 600 10.34 4.84 32.05
C ASP A 600 11.05 3.81 31.15
N GLU A 601 11.21 2.56 31.61
CA GLU A 601 11.74 1.45 30.80
C GLU A 601 10.78 1.02 29.66
N ILE A 602 9.52 1.45 29.68
CA ILE A 602 8.51 1.10 28.66
C ILE A 602 8.73 1.93 27.39
N THR A 603 9.29 1.29 26.36
CA THR A 603 9.31 1.83 24.99
C THR A 603 8.23 1.13 24.14
N LEU A 604 7.22 1.88 23.74
CA LEU A 604 6.24 1.49 22.74
C LEU A 604 6.74 1.87 21.33
N ILE A 605 6.47 0.99 20.37
CA ILE A 605 6.55 1.25 18.93
C ILE A 605 5.17 0.97 18.31
N ARG A 606 5.05 1.12 16.98
CA ARG A 606 3.83 0.77 16.24
C ARG A 606 4.15 -0.15 15.06
N SER A 607 3.25 -1.08 14.78
CA SER A 607 3.29 -1.88 13.55
C SER A 607 3.12 -1.00 12.30
N SER A 608 3.36 -1.58 11.12
CA SER A 608 2.99 -0.97 9.83
C SER A 608 1.49 -0.71 9.66
N THR A 609 0.65 -1.30 10.52
CA THR A 609 -0.81 -1.06 10.62
C THR A 609 -1.18 -0.13 11.80
N GLY A 610 -0.21 0.46 12.50
CA GLY A 610 -0.42 1.44 13.57
C GLY A 610 -0.70 0.83 14.96
N LYS A 611 -0.86 -0.49 15.07
CA LYS A 611 -1.09 -1.22 16.34
C LYS A 611 0.08 -0.96 17.29
N PRO A 612 -0.16 -0.48 18.52
CA PRO A 612 0.90 -0.29 19.50
C PRO A 612 1.48 -1.64 19.93
N MET A 613 2.80 -1.71 20.04
CA MET A 613 3.55 -2.90 20.43
C MET A 613 4.71 -2.50 21.34
N LEU A 614 5.25 -3.43 22.12
CA LEU A 614 6.52 -3.20 22.80
C LEU A 614 7.67 -3.23 21.80
N ALA A 615 8.69 -2.40 22.02
CA ALA A 615 9.87 -2.30 21.16
C ALA A 615 10.68 -3.61 21.12
N GLU A 616 11.36 -3.88 20.01
CA GLU A 616 12.07 -5.17 19.80
C GLU A 616 13.29 -5.36 20.73
N ASN A 617 13.83 -4.28 21.29
CA ASN A 617 14.85 -4.32 22.35
C ASN A 617 14.25 -4.71 23.72
N ILE A 618 12.92 -4.63 23.89
CA ILE A 618 12.19 -5.06 25.08
C ILE A 618 11.94 -6.56 24.98
N GLN A 619 12.98 -7.33 25.30
CA GLN A 619 12.93 -8.77 25.16
C GLN A 619 12.16 -9.44 26.30
N LEU A 620 11.36 -10.42 25.87
CA LEU A 620 10.23 -10.90 26.63
C LEU A 620 9.98 -12.41 26.40
N GLY A 621 10.89 -13.27 26.86
CA GLY A 621 10.76 -14.76 26.91
C GLY A 621 9.69 -15.36 27.86
N TYR A 622 8.44 -15.02 27.60
CA TYR A 622 7.19 -15.80 27.72
C TYR A 622 6.23 -15.18 26.68
N GLN A 623 4.99 -15.61 26.48
CA GLN A 623 4.10 -14.88 25.55
C GLN A 623 3.35 -13.73 26.27
N PHE A 624 3.25 -12.56 25.61
CA PHE A 624 2.50 -11.41 26.10
C PHE A 624 2.08 -10.52 24.93
N SER A 625 0.79 -10.31 24.79
CA SER A 625 0.18 -9.42 23.81
C SER A 625 -0.85 -8.51 24.49
N PHE A 626 -1.12 -7.35 23.90
CA PHE A 626 -2.11 -6.40 24.42
C PHE A 626 -2.78 -5.65 23.28
N ASN A 627 -3.97 -5.13 23.56
CA ASN A 627 -4.69 -4.27 22.63
C ASN A 627 -5.61 -3.28 23.37
N LEU A 628 -6.04 -2.26 22.64
CA LEU A 628 -6.82 -1.14 23.14
C LEU A 628 -7.87 -0.75 22.09
N SER A 629 -9.10 -0.47 22.52
CA SER A 629 -10.11 0.20 21.69
C SER A 629 -10.83 1.29 22.49
N HIS A 630 -11.52 2.19 21.80
CA HIS A 630 -12.35 3.21 22.41
C HIS A 630 -13.51 3.58 21.49
N HIS A 631 -14.72 3.65 22.06
CA HIS A 631 -15.92 4.10 21.36
C HIS A 631 -16.96 4.52 22.39
N GLY A 632 -17.71 5.57 22.07
CA GLY A 632 -18.71 6.09 23.00
C GLY A 632 -18.08 6.56 24.31
N ASP A 633 -18.50 5.96 25.42
CA ASP A 633 -18.23 6.49 26.76
C ASP A 633 -16.99 5.87 27.42
N TYR A 634 -16.33 4.91 26.74
CA TYR A 634 -15.26 4.09 27.30
C TYR A 634 -14.00 4.00 26.41
N VAL A 635 -12.85 3.92 27.11
CA VAL A 635 -11.60 3.34 26.61
C VAL A 635 -11.42 1.99 27.29
N ILE A 636 -11.16 0.92 26.54
CA ILE A 636 -10.91 -0.40 27.11
C ILE A 636 -9.60 -1.02 26.63
N LEU A 637 -8.99 -1.81 27.51
CA LEU A 637 -7.71 -2.49 27.30
C LEU A 637 -7.84 -3.97 27.68
N ALA A 638 -7.28 -4.84 26.84
CA ALA A 638 -7.06 -6.24 27.16
C ALA A 638 -5.58 -6.59 27.05
N THR A 639 -5.11 -7.49 27.92
CA THR A 639 -3.84 -8.20 27.76
C THR A 639 -4.08 -9.71 27.70
N SER A 640 -3.17 -10.44 27.07
CA SER A 640 -3.16 -11.90 27.09
C SER A 640 -1.74 -12.43 27.19
N SER A 641 -1.59 -13.62 27.76
CA SER A 641 -0.37 -14.43 27.63
C SER A 641 -0.33 -15.22 26.30
N SER A 642 -1.32 -15.03 25.42
CA SER A 642 -1.34 -15.56 24.05
C SER A 642 -0.42 -14.77 23.09
N SER A 643 -0.11 -15.38 21.94
CA SER A 643 0.63 -14.77 20.82
C SER A 643 -0.08 -13.57 20.22
N VAL A 644 -1.42 -13.55 20.26
CA VAL A 644 -2.26 -12.46 19.78
C VAL A 644 -3.32 -12.06 20.81
N CYS A 645 -3.60 -10.76 20.84
CA CYS A 645 -4.71 -10.17 21.59
C CYS A 645 -5.26 -9.00 20.77
N GLY A 646 -6.58 -8.94 20.68
CA GLY A 646 -7.39 -7.86 20.13
C GLY A 646 -8.58 -7.60 21.04
N VAL A 647 -9.04 -6.36 21.09
CA VAL A 647 -10.21 -5.96 21.86
C VAL A 647 -10.99 -4.92 21.08
N ASP A 648 -12.31 -4.95 21.19
CA ASP A 648 -13.15 -3.87 20.71
C ASP A 648 -14.29 -3.51 21.66
N VAL A 649 -14.79 -2.28 21.52
CA VAL A 649 -15.98 -1.76 22.20
C VAL A 649 -16.80 -0.97 21.20
N MET A 650 -18.11 -1.20 21.16
CA MET A 650 -19.06 -0.49 20.31
C MET A 650 -20.20 0.07 21.15
N LYS A 651 -20.61 1.32 20.86
CA LYS A 651 -21.76 1.96 21.51
C LYS A 651 -23.02 1.64 20.70
N ILE A 652 -24.01 1.05 21.35
CA ILE A 652 -25.30 0.69 20.77
C ILE A 652 -26.17 1.95 20.70
N GLU A 653 -26.04 2.70 19.61
CA GLU A 653 -26.83 3.91 19.34
C GLU A 653 -27.35 3.93 17.89
N TYR A 654 -28.44 4.65 17.64
CA TYR A 654 -28.96 4.80 16.27
C TYR A 654 -27.98 5.60 15.39
N PRO A 655 -27.86 5.28 14.09
CA PRO A 655 -27.04 6.05 13.16
C PRO A 655 -27.43 7.54 13.14
N LYS A 656 -26.44 8.42 13.28
CA LYS A 656 -26.63 9.90 13.29
C LYS A 656 -26.82 10.51 11.88
N LEU A 657 -27.09 9.67 10.89
CA LEU A 657 -27.33 10.04 9.49
C LEU A 657 -28.85 10.18 9.26
N GLN A 658 -29.26 11.05 8.34
CA GLN A 658 -30.68 11.22 7.95
C GLN A 658 -31.17 10.08 7.04
N MET A 659 -31.07 8.84 7.52
CA MET A 659 -31.52 7.61 6.84
C MET A 659 -32.23 6.71 7.85
N ASN A 660 -33.18 5.89 7.38
CA ASN A 660 -33.83 4.92 8.25
C ASN A 660 -32.93 3.69 8.48
N LEU A 661 -33.24 2.90 9.51
CA LEU A 661 -32.38 1.79 9.92
C LEU A 661 -32.26 0.68 8.86
N SER A 662 -33.30 0.50 8.01
CA SER A 662 -33.26 -0.45 6.89
C SER A 662 -32.32 0.02 5.77
N GLU A 663 -32.29 1.32 5.49
CA GLU A 663 -31.32 1.94 4.57
C GLU A 663 -29.89 1.81 5.10
N TYR A 664 -29.70 2.03 6.41
CA TYR A 664 -28.40 1.85 7.05
C TYR A 664 -27.90 0.41 6.97
N PHE A 665 -28.69 -0.58 7.35
CA PHE A 665 -28.28 -1.99 7.23
C PHE A 665 -28.07 -2.42 5.77
N LYS A 666 -28.88 -1.92 4.83
CA LYS A 666 -28.69 -2.17 3.39
C LYS A 666 -27.41 -1.53 2.82
N MET A 667 -26.98 -0.39 3.37
CA MET A 667 -25.68 0.21 3.05
C MET A 667 -24.53 -0.61 3.66
N MET A 668 -24.71 -1.12 4.87
CA MET A 668 -23.68 -1.86 5.62
C MET A 668 -23.60 -3.35 5.25
N SER A 669 -24.60 -3.91 4.56
CA SER A 669 -24.71 -5.35 4.24
C SER A 669 -23.47 -5.98 3.60
N PRO A 670 -22.66 -5.31 2.75
CA PRO A 670 -21.44 -5.89 2.19
C PRO A 670 -20.31 -6.16 3.21
N GLN A 671 -20.55 -5.89 4.51
CA GLN A 671 -19.61 -6.11 5.61
C GLN A 671 -19.99 -7.30 6.50
N PHE A 672 -21.10 -7.97 6.17
CA PHE A 672 -21.66 -9.11 6.88
C PHE A 672 -21.62 -10.34 5.96
N ALA A 673 -21.49 -11.53 6.53
CA ALA A 673 -21.78 -12.75 5.78
C ALA A 673 -23.30 -12.83 5.50
N ASP A 674 -23.71 -13.57 4.47
CA ASP A 674 -25.14 -13.68 4.10
C ASP A 674 -25.97 -14.27 5.26
N GLU A 675 -25.38 -15.15 6.07
CA GLU A 675 -25.96 -15.73 7.28
C GLU A 675 -26.18 -14.68 8.38
N GLU A 676 -25.21 -13.80 8.62
CA GLU A 676 -25.31 -12.72 9.61
C GLU A 676 -26.35 -11.68 9.18
N TYR A 677 -26.34 -11.33 7.90
CA TYR A 677 -27.31 -10.39 7.34
C TYR A 677 -28.72 -11.00 7.33
N ALA A 678 -28.87 -12.31 7.10
CA ALA A 678 -30.13 -13.02 7.28
C ALA A 678 -30.58 -13.03 8.76
N ALA A 679 -29.66 -13.27 9.71
CA ALA A 679 -29.96 -13.24 11.14
C ALA A 679 -30.38 -11.84 11.62
N LEU A 680 -29.74 -10.78 11.13
CA LEU A 680 -30.11 -9.38 11.37
C LEU A 680 -31.51 -9.06 10.86
N ASN A 681 -31.85 -9.46 9.63
CA ASN A 681 -33.16 -9.21 9.04
C ASN A 681 -34.31 -10.02 9.69
N GLN A 682 -34.00 -11.07 10.47
CA GLN A 682 -35.01 -11.86 11.21
C GLN A 682 -35.41 -11.25 12.57
N GLN A 683 -34.65 -10.27 13.10
CA GLN A 683 -34.98 -9.65 14.39
C GLN A 683 -36.21 -8.74 14.28
N ARG A 684 -37.05 -8.74 15.32
CA ARG A 684 -38.41 -8.17 15.26
C ARG A 684 -38.42 -6.66 15.45
N THR A 685 -37.60 -6.17 16.37
CA THR A 685 -37.49 -4.77 16.76
C THR A 685 -36.16 -4.18 16.28
N ASP A 686 -36.14 -2.87 16.09
CA ASP A 686 -34.92 -2.16 15.68
C ASP A 686 -33.85 -2.14 16.80
N SER A 687 -34.24 -2.34 18.06
CA SER A 687 -33.31 -2.54 19.18
C SER A 687 -32.55 -3.87 19.08
N GLU A 688 -33.25 -4.99 18.87
CA GLU A 688 -32.63 -6.31 18.69
C GLU A 688 -31.69 -6.33 17.47
N LYS A 689 -32.06 -5.63 16.38
CA LYS A 689 -31.20 -5.48 15.19
C LYS A 689 -29.93 -4.68 15.50
N LEU A 690 -30.04 -3.56 16.22
CA LEU A 690 -28.88 -2.73 16.58
C LEU A 690 -27.93 -3.47 17.52
N GLU A 691 -28.45 -4.17 18.54
CA GLU A 691 -27.66 -4.98 19.46
C GLU A 691 -26.87 -6.06 18.70
N LEU A 692 -27.55 -6.85 17.87
CA LEU A 692 -26.93 -7.90 17.06
C LEU A 692 -25.93 -7.35 16.03
N PHE A 693 -26.21 -6.19 15.43
CA PHE A 693 -25.32 -5.51 14.48
C PHE A 693 -24.01 -5.09 15.14
N TYR A 694 -24.09 -4.38 16.28
CA TYR A 694 -22.90 -3.94 17.00
C TYR A 694 -22.14 -5.09 17.64
N ARG A 695 -22.81 -6.18 18.01
CA ARG A 695 -22.17 -7.43 18.46
C ARG A 695 -21.30 -8.05 17.37
N TYR A 696 -21.87 -8.32 16.18
CA TYR A 696 -21.11 -8.83 15.03
C TYR A 696 -19.95 -7.89 14.65
N TRP A 697 -20.17 -6.57 14.70
CA TRP A 697 -19.11 -5.60 14.43
C TRP A 697 -17.95 -5.69 15.44
N CYS A 698 -18.28 -5.75 16.73
CA CYS A 698 -17.31 -5.85 17.83
C CYS A 698 -16.52 -7.17 17.79
N LEU A 699 -17.16 -8.28 17.37
CA LEU A 699 -16.50 -9.55 17.09
C LEU A 699 -15.50 -9.45 15.93
N LYS A 700 -15.90 -8.84 14.79
CA LYS A 700 -15.02 -8.65 13.62
C LYS A 700 -13.84 -7.73 13.94
N GLU A 701 -14.08 -6.59 14.57
CA GLU A 701 -13.02 -5.65 14.95
C GLU A 701 -12.08 -6.24 15.99
N SER A 702 -12.56 -6.97 17.01
CA SER A 702 -11.67 -7.60 18.01
C SER A 702 -10.78 -8.67 17.36
N TYR A 703 -11.31 -9.49 16.45
CA TYR A 703 -10.52 -10.45 15.65
C TYR A 703 -9.47 -9.75 14.78
N LEU A 704 -9.88 -8.77 13.97
CA LEU A 704 -8.98 -8.04 13.05
C LEU A 704 -7.90 -7.25 13.79
N LYS A 705 -8.21 -6.75 14.99
CA LYS A 705 -7.24 -6.14 15.91
C LYS A 705 -6.31 -7.18 16.53
N ALA A 706 -6.75 -8.42 16.76
CA ALA A 706 -5.89 -9.51 17.24
C ALA A 706 -4.82 -9.88 16.20
N VAL A 707 -5.26 -10.29 15.00
CA VAL A 707 -4.37 -10.70 13.89
C VAL A 707 -3.64 -9.55 13.20
N GLY A 708 -4.14 -8.31 13.34
CA GLY A 708 -3.44 -7.08 12.96
C GLY A 708 -3.64 -6.61 11.51
N PHE A 709 -4.55 -7.22 10.75
CA PHE A 709 -4.84 -6.86 9.34
C PHE A 709 -5.58 -5.51 9.20
N GLY A 710 -6.41 -5.13 10.17
CA GLY A 710 -7.30 -3.97 10.10
C GLY A 710 -8.37 -4.09 8.99
N ILE A 711 -8.93 -2.96 8.57
CA ILE A 711 -10.02 -2.86 7.56
C ILE A 711 -9.53 -3.12 6.11
N ARG A 712 -8.75 -4.19 5.93
CA ARG A 712 -8.20 -4.66 4.64
C ARG A 712 -8.62 -6.10 4.31
N CYS A 713 -9.28 -6.78 5.25
CA CYS A 713 -9.98 -8.04 4.98
C CYS A 713 -11.33 -7.73 4.34
N ASP A 714 -11.83 -8.65 3.50
CA ASP A 714 -13.24 -8.66 3.11
C ASP A 714 -14.05 -9.16 4.32
N LEU A 715 -14.87 -8.28 4.90
CA LEU A 715 -15.60 -8.58 6.13
C LEU A 715 -16.74 -9.59 5.89
N SER A 716 -17.21 -9.75 4.65
CA SER A 716 -18.23 -10.76 4.30
C SER A 716 -17.72 -12.20 4.37
N GLN A 717 -16.39 -12.40 4.37
CA GLN A 717 -15.76 -13.72 4.49
C GLN A 717 -15.56 -14.17 5.95
N ILE A 718 -15.86 -13.29 6.92
CA ILE A 718 -15.82 -13.57 8.36
C ILE A 718 -17.27 -13.75 8.85
N HIS A 719 -17.57 -14.90 9.45
CA HIS A 719 -18.85 -15.17 10.11
C HIS A 719 -18.64 -15.65 11.56
N PHE A 720 -19.54 -15.28 12.47
CA PHE A 720 -19.57 -15.77 13.85
C PHE A 720 -20.79 -16.64 14.16
N ILE A 721 -20.53 -17.83 14.73
CA ILE A 721 -21.54 -18.78 15.21
C ILE A 721 -21.55 -18.75 16.74
N PHE A 722 -22.72 -18.60 17.37
CA PHE A 722 -22.89 -18.56 18.82
C PHE A 722 -24.24 -19.15 19.27
N ASN A 723 -24.34 -19.58 20.53
CA ASN A 723 -25.51 -20.30 21.04
C ASN A 723 -26.71 -19.40 21.39
N SER A 724 -26.46 -18.15 21.82
CA SER A 724 -27.48 -17.13 22.06
C SER A 724 -27.27 -15.96 21.11
N LEU A 725 -28.36 -15.38 20.58
CA LEU A 725 -28.33 -14.12 19.82
C LEU A 725 -28.09 -12.89 20.72
N VAL A 726 -28.54 -12.96 21.98
CA VAL A 726 -28.51 -11.88 22.98
C VAL A 726 -27.44 -12.16 24.04
N VAL A 727 -26.72 -11.12 24.47
CA VAL A 727 -25.76 -11.19 25.60
C VAL A 727 -26.27 -10.25 26.72
N PRO A 728 -26.98 -10.77 27.75
CA PRO A 728 -27.55 -9.91 28.78
C PRO A 728 -26.48 -9.12 29.56
N VAL A 729 -26.81 -7.90 29.97
CA VAL A 729 -25.89 -7.03 30.73
C VAL A 729 -25.48 -7.71 32.04
N GLY A 730 -24.16 -7.79 32.29
CA GLY A 730 -23.59 -8.52 33.42
C GLY A 730 -23.42 -10.04 33.21
N GLN A 731 -23.78 -10.57 32.05
CA GLN A 731 -23.44 -11.93 31.61
C GLN A 731 -22.29 -11.93 30.61
N PHE A 732 -21.77 -13.12 30.32
CA PHE A 732 -20.62 -13.36 29.45
C PHE A 732 -20.92 -14.49 28.48
N GLU A 733 -20.52 -14.34 27.22
CA GLU A 733 -20.53 -15.41 26.23
C GLU A 733 -19.09 -15.73 25.81
N ILE A 734 -18.79 -17.04 25.70
CA ILE A 734 -17.47 -17.59 25.37
C ILE A 734 -17.54 -18.81 24.42
N SER A 735 -18.74 -19.22 24.02
CA SER A 735 -18.95 -20.32 23.08
C SER A 735 -18.84 -19.90 21.61
N THR A 736 -18.72 -18.60 21.35
CA THR A 736 -18.67 -17.99 20.02
C THR A 736 -17.47 -18.49 19.21
N LYS A 737 -17.75 -18.93 17.99
CA LYS A 737 -16.78 -19.49 17.04
C LYS A 737 -16.64 -18.62 15.80
N LEU A 738 -15.40 -18.47 15.36
CA LEU A 738 -15.04 -17.86 14.09
C LEU A 738 -15.15 -18.88 12.96
N VAL A 739 -15.80 -18.49 11.87
CA VAL A 739 -15.70 -19.13 10.55
C VAL A 739 -15.09 -18.12 9.58
N PHE A 740 -14.09 -18.56 8.82
CA PHE A 740 -13.43 -17.76 7.79
C PHE A 740 -13.19 -18.63 6.54
N GLU A 741 -13.55 -18.14 5.35
CA GLU A 741 -13.49 -18.90 4.09
C GLU A 741 -14.08 -20.34 4.25
N GLU A 742 -15.32 -20.43 4.76
CA GLU A 742 -16.05 -21.68 5.07
C GLU A 742 -15.39 -22.59 6.13
N THR A 743 -14.23 -22.21 6.69
CA THR A 743 -13.45 -23.01 7.64
C THR A 743 -13.67 -22.52 9.08
N GLN A 744 -14.02 -23.43 10.00
CA GLN A 744 -14.12 -23.10 11.43
C GLN A 744 -12.72 -22.99 12.07
N HIS A 745 -12.48 -21.89 12.77
CA HIS A 745 -11.22 -21.55 13.44
C HIS A 745 -11.36 -21.67 14.95
N ASP A 746 -11.30 -22.91 15.44
CA ASP A 746 -11.42 -23.25 16.87
C ASP A 746 -10.26 -22.75 17.74
N GLU A 747 -9.14 -22.32 17.15
CA GLU A 747 -7.99 -21.79 17.87
C GLU A 747 -8.21 -20.39 18.44
N PHE A 748 -9.21 -19.64 17.97
CA PHE A 748 -9.55 -18.32 18.49
C PHE A 748 -10.67 -18.40 19.54
N VAL A 749 -10.41 -17.78 20.69
CA VAL A 749 -11.36 -17.61 21.80
C VAL A 749 -11.85 -16.17 21.81
N PHE A 750 -13.17 -16.04 21.99
CA PHE A 750 -13.87 -14.76 22.09
C PHE A 750 -14.48 -14.65 23.48
N GLU A 751 -14.23 -13.53 24.16
CA GLU A 751 -14.88 -13.16 25.42
C GLU A 751 -15.80 -11.96 25.14
N GLU A 752 -17.11 -12.18 25.17
CA GLU A 752 -18.12 -11.15 24.91
C GLU A 752 -18.84 -10.73 26.21
N CYS A 753 -19.09 -9.42 26.37
CA CYS A 753 -19.91 -8.88 27.44
C CYS A 753 -20.47 -7.50 27.10
N HIS A 754 -21.49 -7.04 27.83
CA HIS A 754 -21.88 -5.64 27.86
C HIS A 754 -21.32 -4.94 29.11
N LEU A 755 -20.63 -3.81 28.92
CA LEU A 755 -20.02 -3.00 29.99
C LEU A 755 -21.10 -2.21 30.77
N ASP A 756 -22.08 -1.70 30.03
CA ASP A 756 -23.36 -1.16 30.49
C ASP A 756 -24.42 -1.40 29.38
N PRO A 757 -25.71 -1.08 29.57
CA PRO A 757 -26.75 -1.36 28.58
C PRO A 757 -26.58 -0.69 27.20
N CYS A 758 -25.59 0.19 27.02
CA CYS A 758 -25.31 0.87 25.76
C CYS A 758 -23.93 0.52 25.16
N HIS A 759 -23.13 -0.35 25.77
CA HIS A 759 -21.77 -0.64 25.30
C HIS A 759 -21.46 -2.15 25.28
N ALA A 760 -21.40 -2.71 24.08
CA ALA A 760 -20.90 -4.07 23.85
C ALA A 760 -19.38 -4.08 23.75
N ALA A 761 -18.72 -5.09 24.33
CA ALA A 761 -17.27 -5.26 24.30
C ALA A 761 -16.90 -6.73 24.01
N CYS A 762 -15.84 -6.93 23.24
CA CYS A 762 -15.34 -8.24 22.86
C CYS A 762 -13.81 -8.30 22.92
N VAL A 763 -13.25 -9.38 23.46
CA VAL A 763 -11.81 -9.68 23.42
C VAL A 763 -11.58 -10.94 22.59
N CYS A 764 -10.64 -10.87 21.64
CA CYS A 764 -10.17 -12.00 20.87
C CYS A 764 -8.72 -12.33 21.22
N TYR A 765 -8.43 -13.61 21.45
CA TYR A 765 -7.07 -14.14 21.59
C TYR A 765 -7.02 -15.59 21.10
N LYS A 766 -5.81 -16.15 20.97
CA LYS A 766 -5.60 -17.52 20.50
C LYS A 766 -5.34 -18.46 21.68
N ASP A 767 -5.95 -19.65 21.70
CA ASP A 767 -5.73 -20.69 22.73
C ASP A 767 -4.41 -21.46 22.49
N ASP A 768 -3.34 -20.69 22.31
CA ASP A 768 -1.96 -21.18 22.39
C ASP A 768 -1.64 -21.63 23.83
N LEU A 769 -0.57 -22.41 24.01
CA LEU A 769 -0.09 -22.85 25.33
C LEU A 769 0.10 -21.66 26.28
N LEU A 770 -0.88 -21.47 27.17
CA LEU A 770 -0.84 -20.40 28.16
C LEU A 770 0.23 -20.68 29.21
N GLU A 771 0.79 -19.61 29.75
CA GLU A 771 1.67 -19.70 30.91
C GLU A 771 0.88 -20.26 32.11
N ALA A 772 1.50 -21.11 32.94
CA ALA A 772 0.80 -21.87 33.98
C ALA A 772 0.03 -20.99 35.01
N GLU A 773 0.48 -19.74 35.22
CA GLU A 773 -0.21 -18.74 36.06
C GLU A 773 -1.52 -18.21 35.42
N CYS A 774 -1.69 -18.37 34.12
CA CYS A 774 -2.84 -17.95 33.32
C CYS A 774 -3.81 -19.10 32.98
N GLU A 775 -3.33 -20.35 32.92
CA GLU A 775 -4.14 -21.55 32.60
C GLU A 775 -5.40 -21.68 33.47
N GLN A 776 -5.37 -21.17 34.71
CA GLN A 776 -6.52 -21.11 35.61
C GLN A 776 -7.74 -20.34 35.05
N HIS A 777 -7.54 -19.49 34.03
CA HIS A 777 -8.59 -18.73 33.32
C HIS A 777 -9.00 -19.36 31.98
N ARG A 778 -8.36 -20.44 31.53
CA ARG A 778 -8.68 -21.08 30.26
C ARG A 778 -10.12 -21.59 30.29
N GLY A 779 -10.89 -21.27 29.24
CA GLY A 779 -12.32 -21.57 29.17
C GLY A 779 -13.20 -20.81 30.19
N LYS A 780 -12.73 -19.68 30.73
CA LYS A 780 -13.50 -18.81 31.63
C LYS A 780 -13.37 -17.35 31.19
N CYS A 781 -14.47 -16.62 31.13
CA CYS A 781 -14.41 -15.19 30.84
C CYS A 781 -13.75 -14.41 31.99
N ILE A 782 -12.99 -13.37 31.65
CA ILE A 782 -12.44 -12.42 32.62
C ILE A 782 -13.29 -11.14 32.56
N PRO A 783 -13.92 -10.70 33.67
CA PRO A 783 -14.75 -9.49 33.65
C PRO A 783 -13.90 -8.22 33.50
N PHE A 784 -14.38 -7.26 32.71
CA PHE A 784 -13.78 -5.93 32.64
C PHE A 784 -13.89 -5.19 33.99
N GLN A 785 -12.74 -4.83 34.54
CA GLN A 785 -12.64 -4.03 35.76
C GLN A 785 -12.62 -2.54 35.40
N LEU A 786 -13.50 -1.75 36.03
CA LEU A 786 -13.47 -0.29 35.90
C LEU A 786 -12.27 0.26 36.70
N VAL A 787 -11.34 0.94 36.03
CA VAL A 787 -10.16 1.56 36.65
C VAL A 787 -10.32 3.08 36.78
N THR A 788 -9.59 3.69 37.72
CA THR A 788 -9.49 5.15 37.87
C THR A 788 -8.17 5.67 37.30
N MET A 789 -8.12 6.96 36.95
CA MET A 789 -6.87 7.55 36.45
C MET A 789 -5.78 7.64 37.53
N ASP A 790 -6.15 7.78 38.81
CA ASP A 790 -5.19 7.72 39.92
C ASP A 790 -4.49 6.36 40.03
N PHE A 791 -5.23 5.26 39.83
CA PHE A 791 -4.64 3.92 39.78
C PHE A 791 -3.74 3.75 38.55
N VAL A 792 -4.14 4.28 37.39
CA VAL A 792 -3.34 4.25 36.16
C VAL A 792 -2.05 5.09 36.30
N LEU A 793 -2.10 6.21 37.03
CA LEU A 793 -0.96 7.09 37.31
C LEU A 793 -0.19 6.74 38.58
N GLN A 794 -0.60 5.71 39.32
CA GLN A 794 0.17 5.15 40.42
C GLN A 794 1.51 4.65 39.84
N ASP A 795 2.63 5.02 40.47
CA ASP A 795 3.99 4.69 40.04
C ASP A 795 4.41 5.29 38.67
N ALA A 796 3.58 6.16 38.06
CA ALA A 796 3.89 6.80 36.78
C ALA A 796 4.87 7.98 36.94
N VAL A 797 5.97 7.96 36.17
CA VAL A 797 7.02 8.99 36.20
C VAL A 797 7.02 9.86 34.93
N PRO A 798 7.37 11.15 35.03
CA PRO A 798 7.59 12.00 33.86
C PRO A 798 8.74 11.49 32.99
N LEU A 799 8.49 11.32 31.69
CA LEU A 799 9.47 10.89 30.69
C LEU A 799 10.19 12.07 30.01
N HIS A 800 9.61 13.27 30.10
CA HIS A 800 10.18 14.48 29.51
C HIS A 800 9.90 15.74 30.32
N HIS A 801 10.67 16.79 30.00
CA HIS A 801 10.65 18.10 30.63
C HIS A 801 9.97 19.18 29.78
N GLU A 802 9.30 18.84 28.66
CA GLU A 802 8.49 19.82 27.91
C GLU A 802 7.40 20.43 28.81
N GLU A 803 7.58 21.69 29.19
CA GLU A 803 6.57 22.51 29.87
C GLU A 803 5.54 23.09 28.87
N ALA A 804 5.91 23.14 27.58
CA ALA A 804 5.19 23.83 26.51
C ALA A 804 4.29 22.90 25.66
N ILE A 805 3.65 21.90 26.27
CA ILE A 805 2.49 21.25 25.63
C ILE A 805 1.27 22.07 26.04
N PRO A 806 0.63 22.83 25.13
CA PRO A 806 -0.57 23.57 25.48
C PRO A 806 -1.65 22.56 25.91
N VAL A 807 -2.07 22.65 27.18
CA VAL A 807 -3.23 21.91 27.68
C VAL A 807 -4.43 22.27 26.79
N PRO A 808 -5.22 21.29 26.30
CA PRO A 808 -6.24 21.51 25.27
C PRO A 808 -7.19 22.67 25.58
N GLY A 809 -6.91 23.82 24.96
CA GLY A 809 -7.60 25.08 25.21
C GLY A 809 -8.94 25.14 24.49
N LEU A 810 -9.95 24.48 25.07
CA LEU A 810 -11.39 24.73 24.88
C LEU A 810 -11.80 25.46 23.57
N CYS A 811 -11.55 24.81 22.42
CA CYS A 811 -12.47 24.95 21.30
C CYS A 811 -13.79 24.34 21.77
N LYS A 812 -14.64 25.17 22.40
CA LYS A 812 -16.01 24.77 22.76
C LYS A 812 -16.66 24.22 21.50
N ALA A 813 -17.01 22.93 21.52
CA ALA A 813 -18.02 22.43 20.61
C ALA A 813 -19.26 23.29 20.81
N VAL A 814 -19.60 24.10 19.80
CA VAL A 814 -20.91 24.75 19.75
C VAL A 814 -21.90 23.61 19.56
N PRO A 815 -22.80 23.34 20.53
CA PRO A 815 -23.76 22.27 20.37
C PRO A 815 -24.76 22.71 19.30
N ILE A 816 -24.58 22.22 18.08
CA ILE A 816 -25.58 22.35 17.02
C ILE A 816 -26.80 21.61 17.52
N SER A 817 -27.83 22.36 17.91
CA SER A 817 -29.07 21.78 18.43
C SER A 817 -29.77 20.98 17.33
N PRO A 818 -30.62 19.98 17.66
CA PRO A 818 -31.32 19.18 16.65
C PRO A 818 -32.31 19.95 15.74
N LEU A 819 -32.42 21.27 15.86
CA LEU A 819 -33.46 22.10 15.24
C LEU A 819 -33.02 22.89 13.99
N ASP A 820 -31.73 23.17 13.79
CA ASP A 820 -31.30 24.17 12.78
C ASP A 820 -30.98 23.60 11.38
N PHE A 821 -31.08 22.29 11.17
CA PHE A 821 -30.82 21.68 9.85
C PHE A 821 -31.86 22.09 8.78
N SER A 822 -33.06 22.47 9.21
CA SER A 822 -34.11 23.02 8.34
C SER A 822 -33.95 24.53 8.08
N TYR A 823 -33.43 25.29 9.04
CA TYR A 823 -33.26 26.74 8.91
C TYR A 823 -32.18 27.11 7.89
N TYR A 824 -31.18 26.26 7.70
CA TYR A 824 -30.12 26.43 6.69
C TYR A 824 -30.60 26.21 5.24
N LEU A 825 -31.77 25.59 5.03
CA LEU A 825 -32.35 25.30 3.72
C LEU A 825 -33.40 26.31 3.25
N PHE A 826 -33.93 27.16 4.14
CA PHE A 826 -35.08 28.04 3.84
C PHE A 826 -34.72 29.51 3.53
N ASN A 827 -33.43 29.85 3.43
CA ASN A 827 -32.95 31.19 3.08
C ASN A 827 -31.98 31.19 1.88
N ARG A 828 -32.26 30.35 0.87
CA ARG A 828 -31.72 30.44 -0.50
C ARG A 828 -32.78 30.02 -1.52
#